data_AF-A0A1Y4S668-F1
#
_entry.id   AF-A0A1Y4S668-F1
#
_cell.length_a   1.000
_cell.length_b   1.000
_cell.length_c   1.000
_cell.angle_alpha   90.00
_cell.angle_beta   90.00
_cell.angle_gamma   90.00
#
_symmetry.space_group_name_H-M   'P 1'
#
loop_
_entity.id
_entity.type
_entity.pdbx_description
1 polymer ?
#
loop_
_entity_poly.entity_id
_entity_poly.type
_entity_poly.pdbx_seq_one_letter_code
_entity_poly.pdbx_strand_id
1 'polypeptide(L)'
;MEHDFVIENGVLTKYNGPGGDVVIPAGVTEIGERAFYGCTDLTGITVPDSVTRIGERVFENCFQLTKVSIPEKVAKIGRYAFLRSGVQKIPSAAALLMHGCSIDGLGDGVGDVFCCADDLECAAAIYLTQSRKAPLSRCEATLYADGNATVAMMTKLLAEQKRKPTCYKKAAEFALSCGSSVKAETLQALCGVVTAAKAKAAAELLEKELKKRKRTKGTAIKGATGHPVEAFCQEHFNEGNVTHMLDQCGLALKKLPAVRYRDSEESAPPFVVGCVLAAYLEMGETDGWSTPDFFYHKEADQIAAALDPAAFQQALEKLYQSIDKKTGITKAPQFLMPYCRFGTAEQVSGVISNLKKWTSWSAYHQAGRDTEYLARYAICLNESRTALLWADKNDKLDFVARLRNTTADVLRDTQLSEFGLDEKGEKVYDLGGTTVTAVLAADLSLSLYDSNAGKIVKSIPKKGADPEKYEAAKADFAEMKKNLTKVAKARCDVLFQDFLSGRSRAGEDWRASYPGNPLLRQVASLLVWSQDGQTFTLRDGQPVDSKGAAYTITDSPVTVAHPMEMERDDVERWQKYFATQGLRQPFAQVWEPVIDFSRVKEDRYSGIELPANQLRGREKHGIQFGFDYSTVALSVSFAGCDLDCGLTDCRHHSLEPDSKVVFGALKVENPSRQANHIIGLLDKWTVEGRILKDDVSAVEHLDSFTLAQVTELLNLAIENQCTNCTAALLAYKNTRFADFDPMDVFTLE
;
A
#
# COMPACT_ATOMS: atom_id res chain seq x y z
N MET A 1 -28.78 -38.05 15.84
CA MET A 1 -27.45 -38.68 15.98
C MET A 1 -27.23 -39.81 14.96
N GLU A 2 -28.03 -40.89 14.89
CA GLU A 2 -27.81 -41.95 13.86
C GLU A 2 -28.19 -41.54 12.41
N HIS A 3 -28.98 -40.48 12.21
CA HIS A 3 -29.34 -39.98 10.87
C HIS A 3 -28.39 -38.90 10.33
N ASP A 4 -27.47 -38.40 11.16
CA ASP A 4 -26.61 -37.27 10.80
C ASP A 4 -25.37 -37.72 10.02
N PHE A 5 -25.01 -39.00 10.10
CA PHE A 5 -23.82 -39.58 9.47
C PHE A 5 -24.22 -40.68 8.49
N VAL A 6 -23.71 -40.60 7.27
CA VAL A 6 -23.83 -41.66 6.26
C VAL A 6 -22.54 -42.47 6.29
N ILE A 7 -22.61 -43.70 6.79
CA ILE A 7 -21.45 -44.59 6.96
C ILE A 7 -21.66 -45.86 6.12
N GLU A 8 -20.73 -46.12 5.21
CA GLU A 8 -20.75 -47.28 4.32
C GLU A 8 -19.48 -48.10 4.52
N ASN A 9 -19.60 -49.35 4.96
CA ASN A 9 -18.47 -50.26 5.19
C ASN A 9 -17.37 -49.68 6.10
N GLY A 10 -17.74 -48.91 7.11
CA GLY A 10 -16.80 -48.23 8.03
C GLY A 10 -16.23 -46.91 7.50
N VAL A 11 -16.63 -46.47 6.30
CA VAL A 11 -16.25 -45.18 5.72
C VAL A 11 -17.36 -44.17 5.95
N LEU A 12 -17.05 -43.05 6.60
CA LEU A 12 -17.98 -41.92 6.70
C LEU A 12 -17.98 -41.16 5.37
N THR A 13 -19.05 -41.27 4.58
CA THR A 13 -19.14 -40.68 3.23
C THR A 13 -19.81 -39.32 3.21
N LYS A 14 -20.67 -39.02 4.19
CA LYS A 14 -21.38 -37.73 4.28
C LYS A 14 -21.88 -37.41 5.69
N TYR A 15 -21.84 -36.14 6.06
CA TYR A 15 -22.51 -35.57 7.22
C TYR A 15 -23.69 -34.69 6.79
N ASN A 16 -24.87 -34.91 7.38
CA ASN A 16 -26.11 -34.16 7.13
C ASN A 16 -26.66 -33.48 8.41
N GLY A 17 -25.89 -33.47 9.50
CA GLY A 17 -26.34 -32.92 10.77
C GLY A 17 -26.36 -31.38 10.79
N PRO A 18 -26.91 -30.78 11.86
CA PRO A 18 -27.17 -29.35 11.97
C PRO A 18 -25.91 -28.48 12.22
N GLY A 19 -24.71 -29.05 12.31
CA GLY A 19 -23.48 -28.32 12.69
C GLY A 19 -23.20 -28.37 14.20
N GLY A 20 -22.38 -27.44 14.70
CA GLY A 20 -21.95 -27.39 16.10
C GLY A 20 -20.66 -28.17 16.37
N ASP A 21 -20.47 -28.66 17.60
CA ASP A 21 -19.34 -29.52 17.98
C ASP A 21 -19.74 -30.99 17.78
N VAL A 22 -19.04 -31.68 16.88
CA VAL A 22 -19.44 -32.98 16.36
C VAL A 22 -18.43 -34.05 16.75
N VAL A 23 -18.94 -35.18 17.24
CA VAL A 23 -18.12 -36.37 17.54
C VAL A 23 -18.44 -37.45 16.51
N ILE A 24 -17.43 -37.88 15.76
CA ILE A 24 -17.61 -38.96 14.78
C ILE A 24 -17.81 -40.29 15.53
N PRO A 25 -18.81 -41.10 15.16
CA PRO A 25 -19.08 -42.37 15.84
C PRO A 25 -17.88 -43.34 15.84
N ALA A 26 -17.73 -44.08 16.94
CA ALA A 26 -16.73 -45.15 17.03
C ALA A 26 -17.00 -46.24 15.97
N GLY A 27 -15.93 -46.83 15.44
CA GLY A 27 -16.02 -47.86 14.39
C GLY A 27 -15.89 -47.34 12.97
N VAL A 28 -15.91 -46.01 12.77
CA VAL A 28 -15.46 -45.39 11.51
C VAL A 28 -13.95 -45.58 11.36
N THR A 29 -13.52 -46.12 10.24
CA THR A 29 -12.12 -46.42 9.92
C THR A 29 -11.51 -45.43 8.92
N GLU A 30 -12.35 -44.77 8.11
CA GLU A 30 -11.96 -43.74 7.14
C GLU A 30 -13.03 -42.65 7.05
N ILE A 31 -12.60 -41.39 6.91
CA ILE A 31 -13.47 -40.27 6.54
C ILE A 31 -13.29 -40.04 5.05
N GLY A 32 -14.34 -40.30 4.27
CA GLY A 32 -14.32 -40.23 2.81
C GLY A 32 -14.18 -38.82 2.25
N GLU A 33 -13.89 -38.73 0.95
CA GLU A 33 -13.78 -37.45 0.24
C GLU A 33 -15.04 -36.59 0.42
N ARG A 34 -14.87 -35.30 0.71
CA ARG A 34 -15.94 -34.32 0.90
C ARG A 34 -17.00 -34.67 1.97
N ALA A 35 -16.70 -35.55 2.93
CA ALA A 35 -17.69 -35.99 3.92
C ALA A 35 -18.32 -34.85 4.75
N PHE A 36 -17.59 -33.75 5.00
CA PHE A 36 -18.09 -32.54 5.68
C PHE A 36 -17.98 -31.30 4.78
N TYR A 37 -17.97 -31.46 3.46
CA TYR A 37 -17.78 -30.34 2.54
C TYR A 37 -18.90 -29.30 2.70
N GLY A 38 -18.51 -28.04 2.94
CA GLY A 38 -19.44 -26.92 3.05
C GLY A 38 -20.29 -26.90 4.32
N CYS A 39 -19.92 -27.63 5.37
CA CYS A 39 -20.60 -27.58 6.67
C CYS A 39 -20.27 -26.25 7.40
N THR A 40 -20.92 -25.16 7.00
CA THR A 40 -20.61 -23.80 7.47
C THR A 40 -20.88 -23.59 8.95
N ASP A 41 -21.78 -24.36 9.54
CA ASP A 41 -22.17 -24.25 10.96
C ASP A 41 -21.37 -25.19 11.88
N LEU A 42 -20.44 -25.98 11.33
CA LEU A 42 -19.57 -26.86 12.10
C LEU A 42 -18.53 -26.02 12.87
N THR A 43 -18.47 -26.17 14.19
CA THR A 43 -17.55 -25.40 15.07
C THR A 43 -16.43 -26.24 15.64
N GLY A 44 -16.67 -27.54 15.83
CA GLY A 44 -15.72 -28.49 16.37
C GLY A 44 -15.90 -29.89 15.78
N ILE A 45 -14.81 -30.65 15.67
CA ILE A 45 -14.83 -32.06 15.26
C ILE A 45 -13.88 -32.91 16.11
N THR A 46 -14.39 -34.02 16.63
CA THR A 46 -13.61 -35.05 17.32
C THR A 46 -13.57 -36.32 16.47
N VAL A 47 -12.36 -36.67 16.01
CA VAL A 47 -12.10 -37.88 15.21
C VAL A 47 -11.74 -39.04 16.16
N PRO A 48 -12.41 -40.21 16.09
CA PRO A 48 -12.12 -41.34 16.99
C PRO A 48 -10.87 -42.10 16.58
N ASP A 49 -10.23 -42.77 17.55
CA ASP A 49 -8.98 -43.54 17.39
C ASP A 49 -9.04 -44.67 16.34
N SER A 50 -10.24 -45.09 15.92
CA SER A 50 -10.43 -46.10 14.87
C SER A 50 -10.13 -45.56 13.47
N VAL A 51 -10.15 -44.24 13.27
CA VAL A 51 -9.91 -43.61 11.97
C VAL A 51 -8.42 -43.66 11.64
N THR A 52 -8.11 -44.20 10.47
CA THR A 52 -6.74 -44.30 9.95
C THR A 52 -6.50 -43.35 8.78
N ARG A 53 -7.56 -42.84 8.15
CA ARG A 53 -7.49 -42.03 6.93
C ARG A 53 -8.54 -40.92 6.92
N ILE A 54 -8.10 -39.72 6.53
CA ILE A 54 -8.95 -38.55 6.26
C ILE A 54 -8.79 -38.21 4.77
N GLY A 55 -9.90 -38.20 4.03
CA GLY A 55 -9.95 -38.02 2.58
C GLY A 55 -9.60 -36.60 2.08
N GLU A 56 -9.72 -36.42 0.77
CA GLU A 56 -9.56 -35.11 0.12
C GLU A 56 -10.77 -34.21 0.40
N ARG A 57 -10.55 -32.90 0.62
CA ARG A 57 -11.59 -31.86 0.79
C ARG A 57 -12.61 -32.12 1.90
N VAL A 58 -12.25 -32.88 2.93
CA VAL A 58 -13.20 -33.32 3.97
C VAL A 58 -13.89 -32.15 4.65
N PHE A 59 -13.16 -31.13 5.08
CA PHE A 59 -13.68 -29.93 5.75
C PHE A 59 -13.53 -28.66 4.88
N GLU A 60 -13.51 -28.81 3.56
CA GLU A 60 -13.42 -27.65 2.68
C GLU A 60 -14.66 -26.75 2.83
N ASN A 61 -14.46 -25.43 2.91
CA ASN A 61 -15.50 -24.42 3.15
C ASN A 61 -16.26 -24.55 4.49
N CYS A 62 -15.67 -25.19 5.51
CA CYS A 62 -16.19 -25.21 6.89
C CYS A 62 -15.72 -23.96 7.66
N PHE A 63 -16.25 -22.79 7.33
CA PHE A 63 -15.72 -21.49 7.80
C PHE A 63 -15.70 -21.33 9.33
N GLN A 64 -16.65 -21.93 10.05
CA GLN A 64 -16.74 -21.81 11.52
C GLN A 64 -15.96 -22.90 12.28
N LEU A 65 -15.36 -23.87 11.57
CA LEU A 65 -14.66 -24.98 12.20
C LEU A 65 -13.35 -24.47 12.77
N THR A 66 -13.25 -24.37 14.09
CA THR A 66 -12.05 -23.85 14.78
C THR A 66 -11.36 -24.91 15.64
N LYS A 67 -12.10 -25.94 16.07
CA LYS A 67 -11.58 -27.01 16.93
C LYS A 67 -11.55 -28.35 16.19
N VAL A 68 -10.37 -28.95 16.11
CA VAL A 68 -10.19 -30.28 15.50
C VAL A 68 -9.32 -31.13 16.41
N SER A 69 -9.85 -32.29 16.81
CA SER A 69 -9.10 -33.33 17.51
C SER A 69 -8.85 -34.51 16.57
N ILE A 70 -7.58 -34.69 16.15
CA ILE A 70 -7.14 -35.79 15.29
C ILE A 70 -6.27 -36.75 16.12
N PRO A 71 -6.58 -38.06 16.16
CA PRO A 71 -5.78 -39.03 16.89
C PRO A 71 -4.48 -39.35 16.14
N GLU A 72 -3.42 -39.63 16.90
CA GLU A 72 -2.05 -39.86 16.37
C GLU A 72 -1.93 -41.08 15.44
N LYS A 73 -2.93 -41.96 15.43
CA LYS A 73 -2.98 -43.17 14.57
C LYS A 73 -3.43 -42.87 13.14
N VAL A 74 -3.89 -41.66 12.83
CA VAL A 74 -4.24 -41.29 11.46
C VAL A 74 -2.97 -41.34 10.60
N ALA A 75 -2.96 -42.24 9.63
CA ALA A 75 -1.81 -42.47 8.76
C ALA A 75 -1.79 -41.53 7.55
N LYS A 76 -2.94 -40.94 7.20
CA LYS A 76 -3.06 -40.11 6.00
C LYS A 76 -4.12 -39.02 6.11
N ILE A 77 -3.76 -37.81 5.67
CA ILE A 77 -4.68 -36.68 5.45
C ILE A 77 -4.59 -36.24 3.98
N GLY A 78 -5.73 -36.19 3.30
CA GLY A 78 -5.84 -35.83 1.88
C GLY A 78 -5.69 -34.34 1.59
N ARG A 79 -5.53 -34.00 0.30
CA ARG A 79 -5.40 -32.61 -0.18
C ARG A 79 -6.62 -31.79 0.19
N TYR A 80 -6.45 -30.47 0.38
CA TYR A 80 -7.54 -29.54 0.65
C TYR A 80 -8.44 -29.89 1.84
N ALA A 81 -8.03 -30.83 2.72
CA ALA A 81 -8.87 -31.31 3.81
C ALA A 81 -9.36 -30.19 4.74
N PHE A 82 -8.60 -29.10 4.86
CA PHE A 82 -8.94 -27.93 5.69
C PHE A 82 -8.99 -26.62 4.87
N LEU A 83 -9.07 -26.69 3.54
CA LEU A 83 -9.09 -25.50 2.69
C LEU A 83 -10.32 -24.63 3.03
N ARG A 84 -10.10 -23.33 3.30
CA ARG A 84 -11.18 -22.39 3.68
C ARG A 84 -11.99 -22.84 4.91
N SER A 85 -11.33 -23.53 5.85
CA SER A 85 -11.87 -23.77 7.21
C SER A 85 -11.37 -22.70 8.19
N GLY A 86 -12.01 -22.57 9.35
CA GLY A 86 -11.57 -21.68 10.44
C GLY A 86 -10.42 -22.24 11.29
N VAL A 87 -9.87 -23.40 10.94
CA VAL A 87 -8.87 -24.11 11.75
C VAL A 87 -7.53 -23.44 11.56
N GLN A 88 -6.98 -22.90 12.63
CA GLN A 88 -5.68 -22.21 12.57
C GLN A 88 -4.49 -23.16 12.78
N LYS A 89 -4.65 -24.18 13.63
CA LYS A 89 -3.59 -25.13 13.97
C LYS A 89 -4.17 -26.46 14.43
N ILE A 90 -3.51 -27.57 14.08
CA ILE A 90 -3.80 -28.88 14.68
C ILE A 90 -3.00 -29.01 15.99
N PRO A 91 -3.64 -29.19 17.17
CA PRO A 91 -2.95 -29.19 18.47
C PRO A 91 -1.81 -30.20 18.60
N SER A 92 -1.93 -31.38 17.98
CA SER A 92 -0.92 -32.46 18.04
C SER A 92 -0.26 -32.73 16.68
N ALA A 93 -0.12 -31.70 15.84
CA ALA A 93 0.43 -31.82 14.48
C ALA A 93 1.80 -32.51 14.44
N ALA A 94 2.75 -32.07 15.27
CA ALA A 94 4.08 -32.66 15.32
C ALA A 94 4.05 -34.15 15.72
N ALA A 95 3.30 -34.49 16.76
CA ALA A 95 3.13 -35.88 17.18
C ALA A 95 2.52 -36.74 16.06
N LEU A 96 1.43 -36.28 15.44
CA LEU A 96 0.78 -36.95 14.34
C LEU A 96 1.74 -37.25 13.17
N LEU A 97 2.54 -36.25 12.76
CA LEU A 97 3.56 -36.40 11.72
C LEU A 97 4.65 -37.40 12.12
N MET A 98 5.15 -37.28 13.35
CA MET A 98 6.19 -38.15 13.88
C MET A 98 5.70 -39.61 14.01
N HIS A 99 4.40 -39.83 14.25
CA HIS A 99 3.75 -41.14 14.21
C HIS A 99 3.51 -41.70 12.78
N GLY A 100 3.95 -40.97 11.76
CA GLY A 100 4.00 -41.46 10.38
C GLY A 100 2.84 -41.00 9.50
N CYS A 101 2.04 -40.02 9.96
CA CYS A 101 1.00 -39.43 9.13
C CYS A 101 1.60 -38.77 7.87
N SER A 102 1.10 -39.20 6.71
CA SER A 102 1.40 -38.56 5.43
C SER A 102 0.36 -37.49 5.11
N ILE A 103 0.82 -36.31 4.71
CA ILE A 103 -0.06 -35.22 4.26
C ILE A 103 0.09 -35.07 2.76
N ASP A 104 -1.02 -35.23 2.03
CA ASP A 104 -1.07 -34.93 0.60
C ASP A 104 -1.34 -33.43 0.40
N GLY A 105 -0.49 -32.72 -0.36
CA GLY A 105 -0.73 -31.32 -0.77
C GLY A 105 -0.48 -30.25 0.30
N LEU A 106 0.78 -30.07 0.72
CA LEU A 106 1.19 -29.05 1.70
C LEU A 106 1.22 -27.57 1.19
N GLY A 107 0.58 -27.28 0.05
CA GLY A 107 0.36 -25.91 -0.47
C GLY A 107 -1.12 -25.57 -0.71
N ASP A 108 -2.01 -26.48 -0.31
CA ASP A 108 -3.40 -26.57 -0.77
C ASP A 108 -4.38 -26.37 0.41
N GLY A 109 -4.08 -25.46 1.35
CA GLY A 109 -4.90 -25.20 2.56
C GLY A 109 -4.73 -26.19 3.72
N VAL A 110 -4.17 -27.38 3.50
CA VAL A 110 -3.75 -28.29 4.60
C VAL A 110 -2.41 -27.86 5.18
N GLY A 111 -1.53 -27.32 4.34
CA GLY A 111 -0.23 -26.83 4.77
C GLY A 111 -0.33 -25.70 5.78
N ASP A 112 -1.34 -24.83 5.70
CA ASP A 112 -1.45 -23.66 6.57
C ASP A 112 -1.76 -24.05 8.03
N VAL A 113 -2.48 -25.15 8.23
CA VAL A 113 -2.85 -25.66 9.57
C VAL A 113 -1.74 -26.51 10.21
N PHE A 114 -0.80 -27.00 9.41
CA PHE A 114 0.36 -27.81 9.85
C PHE A 114 1.69 -27.05 9.82
N CYS A 115 1.79 -25.96 9.06
CA CYS A 115 2.95 -25.09 8.92
C CYS A 115 2.58 -23.66 9.38
N CYS A 116 2.67 -23.39 10.68
CA CYS A 116 2.72 -22.02 11.17
C CYS A 116 4.16 -21.52 11.09
N ALA A 117 4.37 -20.30 10.58
CA ALA A 117 5.71 -19.70 10.45
C ALA A 117 6.47 -19.62 11.79
N ASP A 118 5.76 -19.63 12.91
CA ASP A 118 6.33 -19.52 14.26
C ASP A 118 6.37 -20.86 15.03
N ASP A 119 5.96 -21.99 14.43
CA ASP A 119 5.96 -23.30 15.11
C ASP A 119 7.15 -24.17 14.72
N LEU A 120 8.23 -23.99 15.48
CA LEU A 120 9.48 -24.74 15.29
C LEU A 120 9.32 -26.26 15.43
N GLU A 121 8.45 -26.73 16.32
CA GLU A 121 8.28 -28.17 16.57
C GLU A 121 7.59 -28.85 15.37
N CYS A 122 6.53 -28.22 14.84
CA CYS A 122 5.85 -28.71 13.64
C CYS A 122 6.75 -28.61 12.40
N ALA A 123 7.45 -27.50 12.20
CA ALA A 123 8.39 -27.32 11.09
C ALA A 123 9.48 -28.40 11.10
N ALA A 124 10.05 -28.69 12.28
CA ALA A 124 11.03 -29.76 12.44
C ALA A 124 10.44 -31.14 12.13
N ALA A 125 9.23 -31.43 12.62
CA ALA A 125 8.54 -32.70 12.34
C ALA A 125 8.26 -32.89 10.84
N ILE A 126 7.81 -31.85 10.14
CA ILE A 126 7.58 -31.87 8.68
C ILE A 126 8.90 -32.15 7.96
N TYR A 127 9.96 -31.43 8.30
CA TYR A 127 11.26 -31.59 7.67
C TYR A 127 11.77 -33.03 7.80
N LEU A 128 11.69 -33.61 9.00
CA LEU A 128 12.17 -34.97 9.28
C LEU A 128 11.35 -36.06 8.58
N THR A 129 10.03 -35.87 8.43
CA THR A 129 9.10 -36.94 8.04
C THR A 129 8.66 -36.88 6.57
N GLN A 130 8.54 -35.69 5.98
CA GLN A 130 7.93 -35.51 4.65
C GLN A 130 8.98 -35.45 3.53
N SER A 131 8.73 -36.11 2.40
CA SER A 131 9.71 -36.27 1.31
C SER A 131 9.54 -35.29 0.15
N ARG A 132 8.50 -34.44 0.15
CA ARG A 132 8.20 -33.51 -0.96
C ARG A 132 8.92 -32.16 -0.76
N LYS A 133 9.34 -31.55 -1.87
CA LYS A 133 10.09 -30.26 -1.87
C LYS A 133 9.27 -29.07 -1.36
N ALA A 134 8.01 -28.95 -1.79
CA ALA A 134 7.13 -27.83 -1.41
C ALA A 134 6.90 -27.67 0.12
N PRO A 135 6.64 -28.75 0.90
CA PRO A 135 6.57 -28.61 2.35
C PRO A 135 7.89 -28.23 3.02
N LEU A 136 9.03 -28.61 2.42
CA LEU A 136 10.34 -28.27 2.96
C LEU A 136 10.60 -26.77 2.79
N SER A 137 10.36 -26.19 1.62
CA SER A 137 10.59 -24.76 1.36
C SER A 137 9.77 -23.84 2.26
N ARG A 138 8.54 -24.22 2.63
CA ARG A 138 7.72 -23.43 3.57
C ARG A 138 8.25 -23.41 5.01
N CYS A 139 9.00 -24.45 5.40
CA CYS A 139 9.56 -24.55 6.74
C CYS A 139 10.95 -23.92 6.81
N GLU A 140 11.61 -23.63 5.68
CA GLU A 140 13.02 -23.23 5.64
C GLU A 140 13.30 -21.96 6.44
N ALA A 141 12.47 -20.91 6.30
CA ALA A 141 12.62 -19.67 7.07
C ALA A 141 12.61 -19.93 8.59
N THR A 142 11.60 -20.65 9.10
CA THR A 142 11.47 -21.02 10.52
C THR A 142 12.65 -21.88 11.00
N LEU A 143 13.07 -22.86 10.20
CA LEU A 143 14.12 -23.80 10.56
C LEU A 143 15.51 -23.14 10.57
N TYR A 144 15.80 -22.25 9.63
CA TYR A 144 17.10 -21.61 9.49
C TYR A 144 17.25 -20.33 10.32
N ALA A 145 16.16 -19.74 10.83
CA ALA A 145 16.19 -18.58 11.72
C ALA A 145 17.09 -18.79 12.96
N ASP A 146 17.02 -19.97 13.58
CA ASP A 146 17.97 -20.40 14.61
C ASP A 146 18.32 -21.88 14.40
N GLY A 147 19.35 -22.13 13.59
CA GLY A 147 19.84 -23.47 13.30
C GLY A 147 20.20 -24.28 14.55
N ASN A 148 20.63 -23.65 15.65
CA ASN A 148 20.92 -24.35 16.90
C ASN A 148 19.66 -24.82 17.61
N ALA A 149 18.67 -23.93 17.77
CA ALA A 149 17.38 -24.27 18.36
C ALA A 149 16.67 -25.36 17.55
N THR A 150 16.72 -25.25 16.22
CA THR A 150 16.16 -26.25 15.30
C THR A 150 16.80 -27.62 15.47
N VAL A 151 18.14 -27.70 15.50
CA VAL A 151 18.83 -28.98 15.71
C VAL A 151 18.52 -29.57 17.09
N ALA A 152 18.40 -28.74 18.13
CA ALA A 152 17.97 -29.19 19.45
C ALA A 152 16.54 -29.77 19.42
N MET A 153 15.61 -29.09 18.73
CA MET A 153 14.24 -29.57 18.54
C MET A 153 14.17 -30.89 17.76
N MET A 154 14.89 -30.98 16.64
CA MET A 154 15.00 -32.24 15.88
C MET A 154 15.58 -33.37 16.75
N THR A 155 16.58 -33.07 17.58
CA THR A 155 17.17 -34.04 18.51
C THR A 155 16.13 -34.57 19.50
N LYS A 156 15.30 -33.68 20.07
CA LYS A 156 14.19 -34.04 20.97
C LYS A 156 13.20 -34.98 20.27
N LEU A 157 12.69 -34.61 19.10
CA LEU A 157 11.70 -35.39 18.34
C LEU A 157 12.23 -36.79 17.93
N LEU A 158 13.53 -36.89 17.66
CA LEU A 158 14.20 -38.13 17.29
C LEU A 158 14.47 -39.05 18.51
N ALA A 159 14.56 -38.49 19.72
CA ALA A 159 14.85 -39.25 20.94
C ALA A 159 13.63 -40.00 21.50
N GLU A 160 12.42 -39.56 21.20
CA GLU A 160 11.17 -40.08 21.79
C GLU A 160 10.85 -41.54 21.43
N GLN A 161 11.13 -41.96 20.19
CA GLN A 161 10.88 -43.33 19.72
C GLN A 161 11.69 -43.63 18.46
N LYS A 162 11.86 -44.91 18.15
CA LYS A 162 12.68 -45.35 17.01
C LYS A 162 12.10 -44.89 15.67
N ARG A 163 12.79 -43.97 15.00
CA ARG A 163 12.40 -43.42 13.68
C ARG A 163 13.02 -44.17 12.50
N LYS A 164 12.56 -43.84 11.28
CA LYS A 164 13.17 -44.31 10.02
C LYS A 164 14.60 -43.75 9.87
N PRO A 165 15.56 -44.51 9.30
CA PRO A 165 16.94 -44.04 9.07
C PRO A 165 17.04 -42.70 8.33
N THR A 166 16.08 -42.41 7.46
CA THR A 166 16.00 -41.16 6.69
C THR A 166 15.82 -39.93 7.57
N CYS A 167 15.12 -40.03 8.71
CA CYS A 167 14.91 -38.91 9.61
C CYS A 167 16.22 -38.47 10.27
N TYR A 168 17.01 -39.43 10.76
CA TYR A 168 18.33 -39.16 11.33
C TYR A 168 19.31 -38.59 10.29
N LYS A 169 19.26 -39.09 9.05
CA LYS A 169 20.08 -38.57 7.95
C LYS A 169 19.74 -37.12 7.64
N LYS A 170 18.46 -36.78 7.51
CA LYS A 170 18.00 -35.41 7.30
C LYS A 170 18.42 -34.47 8.42
N ALA A 171 18.27 -34.88 9.69
CA ALA A 171 18.73 -34.07 10.82
C ALA A 171 20.25 -33.81 10.78
N ALA A 172 21.05 -34.83 10.42
CA ALA A 172 22.48 -34.67 10.28
C ALA A 172 22.86 -33.73 9.11
N GLU A 173 22.22 -33.88 7.95
CA GLU A 173 22.42 -33.00 6.79
C GLU A 173 22.02 -31.55 7.09
N PHE A 174 20.91 -31.35 7.81
CA PHE A 174 20.48 -30.02 8.27
C PHE A 174 21.48 -29.39 9.26
N ALA A 175 21.95 -30.17 10.25
CA ALA A 175 22.95 -29.67 11.20
C ALA A 175 24.27 -29.29 10.52
N LEU A 176 24.63 -30.00 9.44
CA LEU A 176 25.80 -29.69 8.60
C LEU A 176 25.60 -28.44 7.76
N SER A 177 24.42 -28.23 7.16
CA SER A 177 24.11 -27.03 6.38
C SER A 177 24.12 -25.77 7.24
N CYS A 178 23.66 -25.88 8.49
CA CYS A 178 23.68 -24.78 9.47
C CYS A 178 25.11 -24.39 9.91
N GLY A 179 26.11 -25.24 9.69
CA GLY A 179 27.51 -24.92 9.99
C GLY A 179 27.73 -24.47 11.44
N SER A 180 28.54 -23.43 11.62
CA SER A 180 28.98 -22.97 12.95
C SER A 180 27.87 -22.42 13.85
N SER A 181 26.65 -22.17 13.33
CA SER A 181 25.50 -21.76 14.14
C SER A 181 25.10 -22.81 15.17
N VAL A 182 25.26 -24.10 14.85
CA VAL A 182 24.95 -25.22 15.77
C VAL A 182 26.06 -25.33 16.81
N LYS A 183 25.74 -25.18 18.10
CA LYS A 183 26.72 -25.32 19.19
C LYS A 183 27.29 -26.74 19.22
N ALA A 184 28.55 -26.86 19.65
CA ALA A 184 29.22 -28.16 19.70
C ALA A 184 28.48 -29.17 20.60
N GLU A 185 27.88 -28.70 21.69
CA GLU A 185 27.06 -29.51 22.61
C GLU A 185 25.78 -30.02 21.94
N THR A 186 25.07 -29.14 21.22
CA THR A 186 23.88 -29.51 20.43
C THR A 186 24.21 -30.54 19.36
N LEU A 187 25.33 -30.36 18.66
CA LEU A 187 25.81 -31.29 17.64
C LEU A 187 26.22 -32.64 18.25
N GLN A 188 26.81 -32.63 19.45
CA GLN A 188 27.13 -33.85 20.21
C GLN A 188 25.86 -34.57 20.68
N ALA A 189 24.85 -33.84 21.16
CA ALA A 189 23.58 -34.41 21.57
C ALA A 189 22.88 -35.12 20.41
N LEU A 190 22.82 -34.49 19.23
CA LEU A 190 22.29 -35.12 18.01
C LEU A 190 23.09 -36.37 17.65
N CYS A 191 24.43 -36.28 17.67
CA CYS A 191 25.30 -37.43 17.39
C CYS A 191 25.03 -38.59 18.36
N GLY A 192 24.79 -38.31 19.64
CA GLY A 192 24.42 -39.30 20.64
C GLY A 192 23.12 -40.02 20.30
N VAL A 193 22.06 -39.27 19.96
CA VAL A 193 20.75 -39.83 19.57
C VAL A 193 20.88 -40.69 18.30
N VAL A 194 21.60 -40.20 17.30
CA VAL A 194 21.83 -40.89 16.02
C VAL A 194 22.61 -42.19 16.21
N THR A 195 23.64 -42.19 17.05
CA THR A 195 24.43 -43.38 17.38
C THR A 195 23.62 -44.40 18.18
N ALA A 196 22.85 -43.96 19.18
CA ALA A 196 21.94 -44.82 19.93
C ALA A 196 20.89 -45.49 19.02
N ALA A 197 20.40 -44.76 18.01
CA ALA A 197 19.48 -45.28 17.00
C ALA A 197 20.12 -46.22 15.95
N LYS A 198 21.45 -46.42 16.00
CA LYS A 198 22.23 -47.21 15.02
C LYS A 198 22.13 -46.68 13.58
N ALA A 199 21.94 -45.37 13.39
CA ALA A 199 21.87 -44.73 12.08
C ALA A 199 23.27 -44.38 11.54
N LYS A 200 24.01 -45.42 11.07
CA LYS A 200 25.44 -45.37 10.73
C LYS A 200 25.84 -44.19 9.81
N ALA A 201 25.12 -43.97 8.71
CA ALA A 201 25.44 -42.90 7.76
C ALA A 201 25.35 -41.49 8.36
N ALA A 202 24.36 -41.26 9.23
CA ALA A 202 24.19 -39.99 9.92
C ALA A 202 25.25 -39.79 11.02
N ALA A 203 25.62 -40.87 11.73
CA ALA A 203 26.68 -40.83 12.74
C ALA A 203 28.04 -40.48 12.11
N GLU A 204 28.40 -41.10 10.99
CA GLU A 204 29.64 -40.83 10.26
C GLU A 204 29.76 -39.36 9.80
N LEU A 205 28.65 -38.77 9.33
CA LEU A 205 28.57 -37.36 8.93
C LEU A 205 28.86 -36.42 10.12
N LEU A 206 28.20 -36.64 11.25
CA LEU A 206 28.32 -35.80 12.44
C LEU A 206 29.70 -35.93 13.11
N GLU A 207 30.25 -37.15 13.20
CA GLU A 207 31.58 -37.38 13.76
C GLU A 207 32.69 -36.71 12.95
N LYS A 208 32.57 -36.70 11.61
CA LYS A 208 33.52 -36.01 10.73
C LYS A 208 33.52 -34.51 10.97
N GLU A 209 32.35 -33.90 11.15
CA GLU A 209 32.21 -32.48 11.41
C GLU A 209 32.69 -32.09 12.80
N LEU A 210 32.39 -32.88 13.83
CA LEU A 210 32.92 -32.68 15.19
C LEU A 210 34.45 -32.73 15.22
N LYS A 211 35.09 -33.60 14.43
CA LYS A 211 36.56 -33.64 14.25
C LYS A 211 37.10 -32.40 13.53
N LYS A 212 36.37 -31.87 12.55
CA LYS A 212 36.74 -30.66 11.79
C LYS A 212 36.70 -29.41 12.68
N ARG A 213 35.65 -29.22 13.49
CA ARG A 213 35.48 -28.03 14.36
C ARG A 213 36.53 -27.91 15.45
N LYS A 214 37.08 -29.03 15.92
CA LYS A 214 38.23 -29.04 16.84
C LYS A 214 39.52 -28.47 16.22
N ARG A 215 39.60 -28.31 14.89
CA ARG A 215 40.77 -27.78 14.16
C ARG A 215 40.66 -26.29 13.76
N THR A 216 39.48 -25.67 13.76
CA THR A 216 39.21 -24.37 13.09
C THR A 216 38.89 -23.18 14.01
N LYS A 217 39.28 -23.19 15.29
CA LYS A 217 38.89 -22.17 16.29
C LYS A 217 39.52 -20.76 16.12
N GLY A 218 39.82 -20.32 14.89
CA GLY A 218 40.30 -18.95 14.63
C GLY A 218 40.69 -18.68 13.18
N THR A 219 39.75 -18.31 12.32
CA THR A 219 40.07 -17.71 11.01
C THR A 219 39.41 -16.34 10.89
N ALA A 220 40.23 -15.29 10.95
CA ALA A 220 39.85 -13.91 10.66
C ALA A 220 39.31 -13.76 9.23
N ILE A 221 38.47 -12.74 8.96
CA ILE A 221 38.08 -12.37 7.59
C ILE A 221 39.34 -12.23 6.76
N LYS A 222 39.39 -12.92 5.63
CA LYS A 222 40.53 -12.82 4.73
C LYS A 222 40.61 -11.41 4.16
N GLY A 223 41.68 -10.69 4.50
CA GLY A 223 41.87 -9.30 4.08
C GLY A 223 41.24 -8.27 5.01
N ALA A 224 40.88 -8.65 6.25
CA ALA A 224 40.39 -7.74 7.28
C ALA A 224 41.30 -6.50 7.45
N THR A 225 40.69 -5.33 7.48
CA THR A 225 41.32 -4.03 7.71
C THR A 225 41.30 -3.65 9.20
N GLY A 226 40.41 -4.27 9.99
CA GLY A 226 40.17 -3.90 11.38
C GLY A 226 39.04 -2.87 11.53
N HIS A 227 38.35 -2.50 10.45
CA HIS A 227 37.17 -1.65 10.50
C HIS A 227 36.07 -2.30 11.39
N PRO A 228 35.40 -1.55 12.29
CA PRO A 228 34.43 -2.14 13.24
C PRO A 228 33.31 -2.95 12.59
N VAL A 229 32.88 -2.55 11.40
CA VAL A 229 31.84 -3.27 10.63
C VAL A 229 32.25 -4.69 10.24
N GLU A 230 33.54 -4.99 10.12
CA GLU A 230 34.02 -6.34 9.79
C GLU A 230 33.73 -7.32 10.93
N ALA A 231 33.98 -6.90 12.17
CA ALA A 231 33.65 -7.69 13.36
C ALA A 231 32.13 -7.89 13.47
N PHE A 232 31.35 -6.83 13.20
CA PHE A 232 29.90 -6.91 13.13
C PHE A 232 29.41 -7.93 12.09
N CYS A 233 30.01 -7.94 10.88
CA CYS A 233 29.71 -8.95 9.86
C CYS A 233 30.03 -10.37 10.34
N GLN A 234 31.15 -10.60 11.04
CA GLN A 234 31.49 -11.94 11.56
C GLN A 234 30.54 -12.43 12.65
N GLU A 235 29.99 -11.49 13.43
CA GLU A 235 29.05 -11.80 14.51
C GLU A 235 27.65 -12.15 13.96
N HIS A 236 27.21 -11.45 12.92
CA HIS A 236 25.83 -11.56 12.41
C HIS A 236 25.69 -12.41 11.14
N PHE A 237 26.76 -12.68 10.40
CA PHE A 237 26.70 -13.37 9.11
C PHE A 237 27.67 -14.55 9.03
N ASN A 238 27.25 -15.61 8.33
CA ASN A 238 28.07 -16.77 8.05
C ASN A 238 28.63 -16.74 6.62
N GLU A 239 29.95 -16.81 6.45
CA GLU A 239 30.61 -16.80 5.12
C GLU A 239 30.13 -17.93 4.20
N GLY A 240 29.80 -19.10 4.74
CA GLY A 240 29.23 -20.22 3.97
C GLY A 240 27.85 -19.90 3.40
N ASN A 241 26.98 -19.32 4.22
CA ASN A 241 25.63 -18.91 3.81
C ASN A 241 25.70 -17.77 2.78
N VAL A 242 26.49 -16.73 3.07
CA VAL A 242 26.72 -15.61 2.14
C VAL A 242 27.24 -16.13 0.79
N THR A 243 28.18 -17.07 0.80
CA THR A 243 28.69 -17.69 -0.44
C THR A 243 27.59 -18.44 -1.18
N HIS A 244 26.78 -19.25 -0.48
CA HIS A 244 25.70 -20.02 -1.08
C HIS A 244 24.69 -19.13 -1.82
N MET A 245 24.28 -18.04 -1.18
CA MET A 245 23.29 -17.11 -1.74
C MET A 245 23.81 -16.36 -2.97
N LEU A 246 25.08 -15.95 -2.94
CA LEU A 246 25.74 -15.34 -4.09
C LEU A 246 25.86 -16.33 -5.25
N ASP A 247 26.22 -17.59 -4.97
CA ASP A 247 26.35 -18.64 -5.99
C ASP A 247 25.03 -18.93 -6.70
N GLN A 248 23.89 -18.86 -6.00
CA GLN A 248 22.54 -18.97 -6.62
C GLN A 248 22.28 -17.85 -7.65
N CYS A 249 22.93 -16.70 -7.50
CA CYS A 249 22.86 -15.58 -8.46
C CYS A 249 23.95 -15.64 -9.54
N GLY A 250 24.81 -16.66 -9.53
CA GLY A 250 25.98 -16.74 -10.40
C GLY A 250 27.13 -15.79 -10.02
N LEU A 251 27.13 -15.27 -8.79
CA LEU A 251 28.16 -14.39 -8.26
C LEU A 251 29.12 -15.17 -7.36
N ALA A 252 30.43 -14.93 -7.52
CA ALA A 252 31.43 -15.54 -6.65
C ALA A 252 31.89 -14.52 -5.60
N LEU A 253 31.80 -14.86 -4.31
CA LEU A 253 32.17 -13.98 -3.19
C LEU A 253 33.55 -13.33 -3.37
N LYS A 254 34.55 -14.10 -3.79
CA LYS A 254 35.93 -13.63 -3.99
C LYS A 254 36.12 -12.67 -5.17
N LYS A 255 35.10 -12.53 -6.04
CA LYS A 255 35.12 -11.69 -7.25
C LYS A 255 34.23 -10.46 -7.12
N LEU A 256 33.63 -10.21 -5.95
CA LEU A 256 32.85 -8.99 -5.75
C LEU A 256 33.75 -7.75 -5.93
N PRO A 257 33.24 -6.65 -6.51
CA PRO A 257 33.99 -5.42 -6.68
C PRO A 257 34.51 -4.88 -5.34
N ALA A 258 35.67 -4.24 -5.36
CA ALA A 258 36.16 -3.48 -4.22
C ALA A 258 35.26 -2.26 -3.99
N VAL A 259 34.80 -2.09 -2.75
CA VAL A 259 33.97 -0.96 -2.31
C VAL A 259 34.69 -0.32 -1.12
N ARG A 260 34.87 1.00 -1.14
CA ARG A 260 35.54 1.72 -0.07
C ARG A 260 34.64 1.84 1.16
N TYR A 261 35.25 1.95 2.34
CA TYR A 261 34.54 2.44 3.52
C TYR A 261 34.20 3.91 3.35
N ARG A 262 33.11 4.35 4.00
CA ARG A 262 32.73 5.76 4.03
C ARG A 262 33.85 6.58 4.69
N ASP A 263 34.16 7.73 4.11
CA ASP A 263 35.20 8.65 4.59
C ASP A 263 36.61 8.03 4.70
N SER A 264 36.88 6.96 3.95
CA SER A 264 38.16 6.24 3.95
C SER A 264 38.59 5.82 2.55
N GLU A 265 39.90 5.76 2.33
CA GLU A 265 40.50 5.21 1.10
C GLU A 265 40.61 3.68 1.15
N GLU A 266 40.40 3.06 2.32
CA GLU A 266 40.46 1.61 2.50
C GLU A 266 39.24 0.90 1.89
N SER A 267 39.49 -0.25 1.26
CA SER A 267 38.43 -1.06 0.65
C SER A 267 37.96 -2.16 1.57
N ALA A 268 36.65 -2.29 1.70
CA ALA A 268 36.02 -3.36 2.44
C ALA A 268 36.35 -4.74 1.83
N PRO A 269 36.61 -5.77 2.65
CA PRO A 269 36.76 -7.13 2.18
C PRO A 269 35.50 -7.58 1.42
N PRO A 270 35.61 -8.46 0.41
CA PRO A 270 34.47 -8.97 -0.34
C PRO A 270 33.38 -9.60 0.53
N PHE A 271 33.75 -10.16 1.68
CA PHE A 271 32.80 -10.67 2.67
C PHE A 271 31.83 -9.61 3.19
N VAL A 272 32.30 -8.39 3.47
CA VAL A 272 31.46 -7.27 3.95
C VAL A 272 30.41 -6.89 2.90
N VAL A 273 30.84 -6.72 1.64
CA VAL A 273 29.94 -6.45 0.52
C VAL A 273 28.95 -7.62 0.33
N GLY A 274 29.44 -8.86 0.46
CA GLY A 274 28.61 -10.06 0.39
C GLY A 274 27.52 -10.12 1.46
N CYS A 275 27.79 -9.68 2.69
CA CYS A 275 26.79 -9.63 3.76
C CYS A 275 25.62 -8.70 3.42
N VAL A 276 25.90 -7.52 2.85
CA VAL A 276 24.86 -6.57 2.41
C VAL A 276 23.99 -7.18 1.32
N LEU A 277 24.62 -7.82 0.32
CA LEU A 277 23.89 -8.43 -0.79
C LEU A 277 23.05 -9.62 -0.33
N ALA A 278 23.65 -10.56 0.42
CA ALA A 278 23.02 -11.81 0.83
C ALA A 278 21.70 -11.59 1.57
N ALA A 279 21.67 -10.66 2.54
CA ALA A 279 20.47 -10.33 3.30
C ALA A 279 19.24 -10.00 2.43
N TYR A 280 19.43 -9.24 1.36
CA TYR A 280 18.33 -8.88 0.45
C TYR A 280 18.08 -9.91 -0.65
N LEU A 281 19.05 -10.77 -0.97
CA LEU A 281 18.87 -11.87 -1.91
C LEU A 281 17.89 -12.92 -1.37
N GLU A 282 17.87 -13.14 -0.06
CA GLU A 282 16.99 -14.11 0.62
C GLU A 282 15.52 -13.78 0.37
N MET A 283 15.21 -12.48 0.41
CA MET A 283 13.86 -11.95 0.22
C MET A 283 13.31 -12.17 -1.19
N GLY A 284 14.20 -12.39 -2.16
CA GLY A 284 13.85 -12.59 -3.56
C GLY A 284 13.50 -14.03 -3.93
N GLU A 285 13.57 -14.99 -3.00
CA GLU A 285 13.19 -16.38 -3.24
C GLU A 285 11.65 -16.54 -3.23
N THR A 286 11.00 -16.39 -4.39
CA THR A 286 9.56 -16.64 -4.55
C THR A 286 9.28 -18.05 -5.08
N ASP A 287 8.31 -18.76 -4.52
CA ASP A 287 7.75 -20.00 -5.08
C ASP A 287 6.69 -19.77 -6.18
N GLY A 288 6.49 -18.50 -6.58
CA GLY A 288 5.60 -18.08 -7.68
C GLY A 288 4.13 -17.91 -7.29
N TRP A 289 3.74 -18.23 -6.05
CA TRP A 289 2.33 -18.21 -5.59
C TRP A 289 2.11 -17.45 -4.27
N SER A 290 3.16 -17.09 -3.56
CA SER A 290 3.11 -16.28 -2.33
C SER A 290 3.74 -14.90 -2.53
N THR A 291 3.17 -13.87 -1.90
CA THR A 291 3.85 -12.58 -1.71
C THR A 291 4.97 -12.78 -0.69
N PRO A 292 6.25 -12.53 -1.04
CA PRO A 292 7.34 -12.58 -0.08
C PRO A 292 7.07 -11.65 1.11
N ASP A 293 7.55 -12.03 2.28
CA ASP A 293 7.63 -11.13 3.41
C ASP A 293 8.73 -10.11 3.15
N PHE A 294 8.32 -8.90 2.77
CA PHE A 294 9.23 -7.79 2.50
C PHE A 294 9.44 -6.97 3.79
N PHE A 295 10.69 -6.68 4.11
CA PHE A 295 11.11 -5.88 5.27
C PHE A 295 12.48 -5.26 5.01
N TYR A 296 12.84 -4.24 5.80
CA TYR A 296 14.21 -3.71 5.82
C TYR A 296 15.09 -4.57 6.71
N HIS A 297 16.26 -4.98 6.21
CA HIS A 297 17.21 -5.76 6.98
C HIS A 297 18.17 -4.80 7.71
N LYS A 298 17.90 -4.54 8.99
CA LYS A 298 18.60 -3.51 9.79
C LYS A 298 20.11 -3.71 9.81
N GLU A 299 20.56 -4.95 9.93
CA GLU A 299 21.97 -5.34 9.95
C GLU A 299 22.64 -5.04 8.60
N ALA A 300 21.99 -5.39 7.49
CA ALA A 300 22.51 -5.11 6.15
C ALA A 300 22.54 -3.62 5.84
N ASP A 301 21.50 -2.87 6.26
CA ASP A 301 21.44 -1.42 6.12
C ASP A 301 22.54 -0.73 6.95
N GLN A 302 22.83 -1.23 8.15
CA GLN A 302 23.95 -0.76 8.99
C GLN A 302 25.31 -1.04 8.33
N ILE A 303 25.49 -2.21 7.72
CA ILE A 303 26.73 -2.53 6.99
C ILE A 303 26.86 -1.64 5.76
N ALA A 304 25.77 -1.45 4.99
CA ALA A 304 25.75 -0.57 3.83
C ALA A 304 26.07 0.88 4.19
N ALA A 305 25.61 1.36 5.36
CA ALA A 305 25.92 2.69 5.85
C ALA A 305 27.42 2.91 6.15
N ALA A 306 28.18 1.84 6.40
CA ALA A 306 29.63 1.92 6.56
C ALA A 306 30.39 1.98 5.22
N LEU A 307 29.74 1.72 4.09
CA LEU A 307 30.35 1.76 2.76
C LEU A 307 30.19 3.15 2.13
N ASP A 308 31.12 3.50 1.26
CA ASP A 308 30.99 4.67 0.40
C ASP A 308 29.79 4.48 -0.56
N PRO A 309 28.77 5.36 -0.52
CA PRO A 309 27.54 5.15 -1.27
C PRO A 309 27.76 5.11 -2.79
N ALA A 310 28.60 6.00 -3.33
CA ALA A 310 28.83 6.11 -4.77
C ALA A 310 29.60 4.90 -5.31
N ALA A 311 30.64 4.46 -4.60
CA ALA A 311 31.39 3.25 -4.93
C ALA A 311 30.50 2.00 -4.83
N PHE A 312 29.64 1.91 -3.82
CA PHE A 312 28.73 0.78 -3.67
C PHE A 312 27.67 0.74 -4.79
N GLN A 313 27.09 1.87 -5.16
CA GLN A 313 26.15 1.99 -6.28
C GLN A 313 26.79 1.62 -7.62
N GLN A 314 28.05 2.03 -7.86
CA GLN A 314 28.79 1.59 -9.05
C GLN A 314 29.09 0.08 -9.03
N ALA A 315 29.39 -0.49 -7.86
CA ALA A 315 29.59 -1.93 -7.73
C ALA A 315 28.29 -2.70 -8.04
N LEU A 316 27.14 -2.24 -7.54
CA LEU A 316 25.83 -2.79 -7.85
C LEU A 316 25.53 -2.75 -9.34
N GLU A 317 25.85 -1.64 -10.02
CA GLU A 317 25.67 -1.53 -11.48
C GLU A 317 26.50 -2.57 -12.25
N LYS A 318 27.79 -2.69 -11.93
CA LYS A 318 28.68 -3.67 -12.57
C LYS A 318 28.20 -5.10 -12.34
N LEU A 319 27.72 -5.41 -11.12
CA LEU A 319 27.18 -6.73 -10.78
C LEU A 319 25.88 -7.00 -11.56
N TYR A 320 24.95 -6.04 -11.58
CA TYR A 320 23.69 -6.17 -12.31
C TYR A 320 23.94 -6.42 -13.80
N GLN A 321 24.83 -5.66 -14.44
CA GLN A 321 25.24 -5.86 -15.84
C GLN A 321 25.93 -7.20 -16.09
N SER A 322 26.62 -7.77 -15.09
CA SER A 322 27.26 -9.08 -15.22
C SER A 322 26.28 -10.24 -15.19
N ILE A 323 25.13 -10.04 -14.54
CA ILE A 323 24.05 -11.03 -14.39
C ILE A 323 23.03 -10.89 -15.51
N ASP A 324 22.77 -9.66 -15.98
CA ASP A 324 21.87 -9.39 -17.09
C ASP A 324 22.45 -9.92 -18.42
N LYS A 325 21.62 -10.61 -19.21
CA LYS A 325 22.01 -11.12 -20.53
C LYS A 325 21.42 -10.24 -21.62
N LYS A 326 22.02 -10.31 -22.82
CA LYS A 326 21.58 -9.64 -24.06
C LYS A 326 20.07 -9.72 -24.38
N THR A 327 19.32 -10.60 -23.73
CA THR A 327 17.86 -10.77 -23.84
C THR A 327 17.04 -9.74 -23.06
N GLY A 328 17.66 -8.99 -22.13
CA GLY A 328 16.98 -7.98 -21.31
C GLY A 328 16.17 -8.53 -20.14
N ILE A 329 16.44 -9.77 -19.72
CA ILE A 329 15.91 -10.40 -18.50
C ILE A 329 17.08 -10.94 -17.69
N THR A 330 17.12 -10.57 -16.41
CA THR A 330 18.11 -11.08 -15.47
C THR A 330 17.86 -12.58 -15.19
N LYS A 331 18.93 -13.37 -15.19
CA LYS A 331 18.88 -14.78 -14.78
C LYS A 331 18.79 -14.98 -13.27
N ALA A 332 19.02 -13.92 -12.50
CA ALA A 332 18.88 -13.90 -11.06
C ALA A 332 17.98 -12.71 -10.67
N PRO A 333 16.65 -12.83 -10.85
CA PRO A 333 15.70 -11.76 -10.54
C PRO A 333 15.72 -11.36 -9.06
N GLN A 334 16.13 -12.24 -8.15
CA GLN A 334 16.35 -11.93 -6.74
C GLN A 334 17.41 -10.83 -6.53
N PHE A 335 18.36 -10.64 -7.46
CA PHE A 335 19.37 -9.57 -7.37
C PHE A 335 18.76 -8.17 -7.52
N LEU A 336 17.53 -8.06 -8.05
CA LEU A 336 16.81 -6.78 -8.09
C LEU A 336 16.56 -6.22 -6.69
N MET A 337 16.46 -7.07 -5.66
CA MET A 337 16.21 -6.67 -4.27
C MET A 337 17.33 -5.75 -3.73
N PRO A 338 18.61 -6.19 -3.61
CA PRO A 338 19.68 -5.30 -3.20
C PRO A 338 19.95 -4.19 -4.21
N TYR A 339 19.77 -4.45 -5.51
CA TYR A 339 19.99 -3.46 -6.57
C TYR A 339 19.05 -2.25 -6.44
N CYS A 340 17.76 -2.50 -6.21
CA CYS A 340 16.79 -1.41 -6.01
C CYS A 340 16.90 -0.81 -4.61
N ARG A 341 17.12 -1.60 -3.54
CA ARG A 341 17.25 -1.06 -2.17
C ARG A 341 18.33 0.03 -2.07
N PHE A 342 19.50 -0.22 -2.65
CA PHE A 342 20.69 0.61 -2.50
C PHE A 342 21.07 1.41 -3.76
N GLY A 343 20.37 1.18 -4.88
CA GLY A 343 20.61 1.88 -6.14
C GLY A 343 20.19 3.35 -6.13
N THR A 344 20.71 4.08 -7.12
CA THR A 344 20.36 5.46 -7.44
C THR A 344 18.96 5.57 -8.04
N ALA A 345 18.42 6.79 -8.08
CA ALA A 345 17.14 7.08 -8.75
C ALA A 345 17.18 6.70 -10.24
N GLU A 346 18.33 6.89 -10.91
CA GLU A 346 18.56 6.54 -12.31
C GLU A 346 18.51 5.03 -12.53
N GLN A 347 19.16 4.26 -11.66
CA GLN A 347 19.15 2.79 -11.71
C GLN A 347 17.72 2.25 -11.55
N VAL A 348 16.99 2.76 -10.56
CA VAL A 348 15.58 2.39 -10.34
C VAL A 348 14.70 2.80 -11.52
N SER A 349 14.92 3.98 -12.12
CA SER A 349 14.22 4.41 -13.34
C SER A 349 14.48 3.45 -14.51
N GLY A 350 15.70 2.93 -14.63
CA GLY A 350 16.06 1.87 -15.58
C GLY A 350 15.23 0.59 -15.39
N VAL A 351 15.08 0.13 -14.14
CA VAL A 351 14.23 -1.01 -13.79
C VAL A 351 12.76 -0.74 -14.14
N ILE A 352 12.23 0.42 -13.73
CA ILE A 352 10.85 0.84 -14.03
C ILE A 352 10.58 0.81 -15.54
N SER A 353 11.53 1.28 -16.34
CA SER A 353 11.43 1.32 -17.80
C SER A 353 11.36 -0.08 -18.45
N ASN A 354 11.92 -1.10 -17.78
CA ASN A 354 11.91 -2.47 -18.27
C ASN A 354 10.67 -3.27 -17.83
N LEU A 355 9.92 -2.84 -16.81
CA LEU A 355 8.70 -3.53 -16.34
C LEU A 355 7.75 -3.90 -17.49
N LYS A 356 7.44 -2.94 -18.37
CA LYS A 356 6.54 -3.19 -19.52
C LYS A 356 7.07 -4.26 -20.47
N LYS A 357 8.39 -4.33 -20.67
CA LYS A 357 8.99 -5.37 -21.51
C LYS A 357 8.76 -6.73 -20.86
N TRP A 358 9.05 -6.86 -19.57
CA TRP A 358 8.94 -8.11 -18.81
C TRP A 358 7.50 -8.64 -18.70
N THR A 359 6.48 -7.77 -18.79
CA THR A 359 5.07 -8.21 -18.87
C THR A 359 4.70 -8.94 -20.17
N SER A 360 5.52 -8.85 -21.22
CA SER A 360 5.20 -9.43 -22.54
C SER A 360 5.35 -10.95 -22.54
N TRP A 361 4.21 -11.66 -22.53
CA TRP A 361 4.17 -13.13 -22.54
C TRP A 361 4.83 -13.74 -23.78
N SER A 362 4.67 -13.11 -24.95
CA SER A 362 5.22 -13.58 -26.22
C SER A 362 6.73 -13.48 -26.32
N ALA A 363 7.34 -12.55 -25.56
CA ALA A 363 8.78 -12.33 -25.58
C ALA A 363 9.52 -13.10 -24.47
N TYR A 364 8.87 -13.32 -23.32
CA TYR A 364 9.60 -13.65 -22.09
C TYR A 364 8.99 -14.74 -21.19
N HIS A 365 7.79 -15.22 -21.51
CA HIS A 365 7.12 -16.33 -20.79
C HIS A 365 7.11 -16.14 -19.25
N GLN A 366 7.19 -17.24 -18.48
CA GLN A 366 7.13 -17.24 -17.02
C GLN A 366 8.27 -16.43 -16.37
N ALA A 367 9.50 -16.55 -16.89
CA ALA A 367 10.66 -15.86 -16.33
C ALA A 367 10.53 -14.33 -16.37
N GLY A 368 9.86 -13.78 -17.39
CA GLY A 368 9.52 -12.36 -17.45
C GLY A 368 8.55 -11.93 -16.36
N ARG A 369 7.53 -12.75 -16.07
CA ARG A 369 6.59 -12.46 -14.99
C ARG A 369 7.23 -12.52 -13.62
N ASP A 370 8.05 -13.53 -13.35
CA ASP A 370 8.72 -13.65 -12.04
C ASP A 370 9.66 -12.46 -11.80
N THR A 371 10.39 -12.04 -12.84
CA THR A 371 11.26 -10.85 -12.81
C THR A 371 10.46 -9.58 -12.58
N GLU A 372 9.36 -9.40 -13.32
CA GLU A 372 8.48 -8.24 -13.19
C GLU A 372 7.83 -8.15 -11.81
N TYR A 373 7.38 -9.28 -11.29
CA TYR A 373 6.79 -9.39 -9.96
C TYR A 373 7.78 -8.95 -8.88
N LEU A 374 8.99 -9.52 -8.87
CA LEU A 374 10.05 -9.16 -7.94
C LEU A 374 10.47 -7.69 -8.09
N ALA A 375 10.61 -7.21 -9.33
CA ALA A 375 10.97 -5.82 -9.61
C ALA A 375 10.00 -4.83 -8.97
N ARG A 376 8.69 -5.10 -9.01
CA ARG A 376 7.67 -4.22 -8.43
C ARG A 376 7.86 -4.00 -6.93
N TYR A 377 8.28 -5.02 -6.20
CA TYR A 377 8.53 -4.92 -4.76
C TYR A 377 9.94 -4.43 -4.45
N ALA A 378 10.93 -4.83 -5.24
CA ALA A 378 12.28 -4.30 -5.15
C ALA A 378 12.31 -2.77 -5.28
N ILE A 379 11.56 -2.20 -6.24
CA ILE A 379 11.42 -0.75 -6.40
C ILE A 379 10.91 -0.09 -5.10
N CYS A 380 9.98 -0.74 -4.39
CA CYS A 380 9.39 -0.21 -3.16
C CYS A 380 10.39 -0.13 -1.98
N LEU A 381 11.50 -0.86 -2.03
CA LEU A 381 12.56 -0.78 -1.01
C LEU A 381 13.41 0.49 -1.14
N ASN A 382 13.42 1.12 -2.32
CA ASN A 382 14.23 2.30 -2.58
C ASN A 382 13.62 3.56 -1.96
N GLU A 383 14.48 4.45 -1.44
CA GLU A 383 14.06 5.68 -0.75
C GLU A 383 13.94 6.90 -1.67
N SER A 384 14.30 6.79 -2.95
CA SER A 384 14.22 7.91 -3.89
C SER A 384 12.77 8.31 -4.18
N ARG A 385 12.60 9.61 -4.48
CA ARG A 385 11.33 10.17 -4.97
C ARG A 385 10.82 9.46 -6.23
N THR A 386 11.72 9.01 -7.10
CA THR A 386 11.38 8.23 -8.31
C THR A 386 10.64 6.94 -7.97
N ALA A 387 11.14 6.19 -6.98
CA ALA A 387 10.52 4.95 -6.52
C ALA A 387 9.16 5.20 -5.87
N LEU A 388 9.05 6.25 -5.04
CA LEU A 388 7.81 6.62 -4.37
C LEU A 388 6.73 7.09 -5.34
N LEU A 389 7.09 7.91 -6.34
CA LEU A 389 6.15 8.33 -7.39
C LEU A 389 5.65 7.13 -8.19
N TRP A 390 6.52 6.16 -8.46
CA TRP A 390 6.11 4.93 -9.10
C TRP A 390 5.18 4.12 -8.20
N ALA A 391 5.48 3.99 -6.91
CA ALA A 391 4.66 3.26 -5.95
C ALA A 391 3.27 3.88 -5.79
N ASP A 392 3.17 5.21 -5.66
CA ASP A 392 1.91 5.95 -5.57
C ASP A 392 1.04 5.75 -6.81
N LYS A 393 1.64 5.85 -8.01
CA LYS A 393 0.93 5.64 -9.27
C LYS A 393 0.43 4.20 -9.48
N ASN A 394 0.99 3.22 -8.77
CA ASN A 394 0.66 1.80 -8.93
C ASN A 394 0.02 1.21 -7.66
N ASP A 395 -0.60 2.03 -6.81
CA ASP A 395 -1.32 1.61 -5.60
C ASP A 395 -0.46 0.78 -4.63
N LYS A 396 0.82 1.14 -4.54
CA LYS A 396 1.81 0.49 -3.66
C LYS A 396 2.35 1.40 -2.56
N LEU A 397 1.89 2.66 -2.48
CA LEU A 397 2.41 3.58 -1.48
C LEU A 397 2.06 3.15 -0.04
N ASP A 398 0.89 2.54 0.19
CA ASP A 398 0.54 1.97 1.50
C ASP A 398 1.43 0.78 1.89
N PHE A 399 1.89 0.01 0.90
CA PHE A 399 2.88 -1.03 1.15
C PHE A 399 4.23 -0.42 1.56
N VAL A 400 4.70 0.61 0.86
CA VAL A 400 5.93 1.33 1.23
C VAL A 400 5.80 1.99 2.62
N ALA A 401 4.64 2.57 2.91
CA ALA A 401 4.36 3.21 4.19
C ALA A 401 4.45 2.22 5.36
N ARG A 402 3.86 1.02 5.21
CA ARG A 402 3.97 -0.06 6.20
C ARG A 402 5.41 -0.52 6.42
N LEU A 403 6.19 -0.68 5.34
CA LEU A 403 7.62 -1.02 5.44
C LEU A 403 8.41 0.00 6.26
N ARG A 404 8.01 1.27 6.20
CA ARG A 404 8.68 2.40 6.88
C ARG A 404 8.03 2.80 8.20
N ASN A 405 7.04 2.04 8.67
CA ASN A 405 6.27 2.36 9.87
C ASN A 405 5.70 3.79 9.85
N THR A 406 5.08 4.18 8.73
CA THR A 406 4.44 5.48 8.51
C THR A 406 3.13 5.30 7.73
N THR A 407 2.52 6.40 7.27
CA THR A 407 1.31 6.37 6.43
C THR A 407 1.60 6.87 5.01
N ALA A 408 0.80 6.45 4.02
CA ALA A 408 0.94 6.93 2.65
C ALA A 408 0.74 8.46 2.56
N ASP A 409 -0.12 9.01 3.41
CA ASP A 409 -0.32 10.44 3.55
C ASP A 409 0.94 11.17 4.01
N VAL A 410 1.62 10.67 5.04
CA VAL A 410 2.90 11.27 5.49
C VAL A 410 3.94 11.22 4.38
N LEU A 411 4.03 10.12 3.61
CA LEU A 411 4.94 10.05 2.46
C LEU A 411 4.58 11.05 1.35
N ARG A 412 3.29 11.27 1.08
CA ARG A 412 2.83 12.30 0.14
C ARG A 412 3.17 13.70 0.62
N ASP A 413 2.95 13.95 1.90
CA ASP A 413 3.05 15.27 2.52
C ASP A 413 4.50 15.67 2.85
N THR A 414 5.43 14.71 2.88
CA THR A 414 6.86 14.94 3.12
C THR A 414 7.68 14.74 1.85
N GLN A 415 7.80 13.50 1.36
CA GLN A 415 8.79 13.16 0.32
C GLN A 415 8.30 13.44 -1.11
N LEU A 416 7.00 13.30 -1.38
CA LEU A 416 6.46 13.51 -2.74
C LEU A 416 6.15 14.98 -3.05
N SER A 417 5.93 15.78 -2.01
CA SER A 417 5.68 17.23 -2.09
C SER A 417 6.91 18.10 -1.80
N GLU A 418 8.07 17.48 -1.52
CA GLU A 418 9.35 18.19 -1.45
C GLU A 418 9.88 18.49 -2.87
N PHE A 419 10.20 19.76 -3.11
CA PHE A 419 10.66 20.26 -4.41
C PHE A 419 11.97 21.07 -4.29
N GLY A 420 12.58 21.11 -3.11
CA GLY A 420 13.75 21.94 -2.81
C GLY A 420 13.39 23.43 -2.76
N LEU A 421 12.16 23.74 -2.34
CA LEU A 421 11.74 25.10 -2.04
C LEU A 421 12.16 25.40 -0.58
N ASP A 422 12.65 26.60 -0.34
CA ASP A 422 12.94 27.07 1.01
C ASP A 422 11.67 27.41 1.80
N GLU A 423 11.82 27.89 3.03
CA GLU A 423 10.69 28.26 3.89
C GLU A 423 9.82 29.38 3.31
N LYS A 424 10.28 30.15 2.31
CA LYS A 424 9.47 31.18 1.64
C LYS A 424 8.78 30.65 0.39
N GLY A 425 8.96 29.38 0.05
CA GLY A 425 8.47 28.81 -1.20
C GLY A 425 9.33 29.21 -2.40
N GLU A 426 10.61 29.52 -2.17
CA GLU A 426 11.54 29.96 -3.20
C GLU A 426 12.64 28.92 -3.47
N LYS A 427 13.08 28.80 -4.73
CA LYS A 427 14.29 28.06 -5.10
C LYS A 427 15.18 28.92 -5.97
N VAL A 428 16.39 29.20 -5.49
CA VAL A 428 17.37 30.01 -6.20
C VAL A 428 18.26 29.14 -7.08
N TYR A 429 18.30 29.46 -8.38
CA TYR A 429 19.26 28.89 -9.33
C TYR A 429 20.39 29.89 -9.57
N ASP A 430 21.59 29.56 -9.08
CA ASP A 430 22.81 30.25 -9.47
C ASP A 430 23.30 29.72 -10.83
N LEU A 431 23.36 30.60 -11.82
CA LEU A 431 23.79 30.28 -13.17
C LEU A 431 25.23 30.77 -13.46
N GLY A 432 26.05 31.06 -12.46
CA GLY A 432 27.47 31.43 -12.64
C GLY A 432 27.72 32.87 -13.10
N GLY A 433 26.72 33.75 -12.95
CA GLY A 433 26.78 35.16 -13.36
C GLY A 433 25.42 35.87 -13.32
N THR A 434 24.34 35.09 -13.31
CA THR A 434 22.98 35.56 -13.01
C THR A 434 22.29 34.60 -12.06
N THR A 435 21.33 35.09 -11.30
CA THR A 435 20.47 34.28 -10.43
C THR A 435 19.03 34.40 -10.89
N VAL A 436 18.33 33.28 -10.95
CA VAL A 436 16.89 33.24 -11.16
C VAL A 436 16.24 32.48 -10.02
N THR A 437 15.15 33.00 -9.49
CA THR A 437 14.41 32.39 -8.38
C THR A 437 13.08 31.85 -8.90
N ALA A 438 12.81 30.56 -8.68
CA ALA A 438 11.47 30.04 -8.81
C ALA A 438 10.69 30.34 -7.53
N VAL A 439 9.49 30.91 -7.66
CA VAL A 439 8.65 31.32 -6.53
C VAL A 439 7.29 30.63 -6.66
N LEU A 440 6.87 29.94 -5.59
CA LEU A 440 5.52 29.40 -5.43
C LEU A 440 4.55 30.56 -5.19
N ALA A 441 3.65 30.78 -6.14
CA ALA A 441 2.65 31.84 -6.07
C ALA A 441 1.40 31.38 -5.30
N ALA A 442 0.56 32.34 -4.91
CA ALA A 442 -0.65 32.09 -4.14
C ALA A 442 -1.66 31.18 -4.86
N ASP A 443 -1.64 31.15 -6.20
CA ASP A 443 -2.47 30.30 -7.03
C ASP A 443 -1.89 28.87 -7.23
N LEU A 444 -0.90 28.50 -6.42
CA LEU A 444 -0.17 27.22 -6.48
C LEU A 444 0.65 27.02 -7.77
N SER A 445 0.84 28.08 -8.57
CA SER A 445 1.70 28.06 -9.75
C SER A 445 3.14 28.45 -9.41
N LEU A 446 4.09 28.08 -10.29
CA LEU A 446 5.47 28.53 -10.19
C LEU A 446 5.74 29.65 -11.18
N SER A 447 6.23 30.77 -10.65
CA SER A 447 6.75 31.90 -11.42
C SER A 447 8.28 31.94 -11.34
N LEU A 448 8.93 32.56 -12.31
CA LEU A 448 10.39 32.80 -12.29
C LEU A 448 10.63 34.29 -12.12
N TYR A 449 11.47 34.65 -11.17
CA TYR A 449 11.93 36.01 -10.93
C TYR A 449 13.42 36.13 -11.25
N ASP A 450 13.78 37.04 -12.14
CA ASP A 450 15.19 37.33 -12.45
C ASP A 450 15.65 38.50 -11.60
N SER A 451 16.53 38.23 -10.63
CA SER A 451 17.03 39.23 -9.68
C SER A 451 17.83 40.34 -10.35
N ASN A 452 18.50 40.04 -11.48
CA ASN A 452 19.28 41.03 -12.21
C ASN A 452 18.38 41.94 -13.06
N ALA A 453 17.30 41.40 -13.61
CA ALA A 453 16.33 42.17 -14.39
C ALA A 453 15.23 42.82 -13.53
N GLY A 454 15.13 42.47 -12.24
CA GLY A 454 14.15 42.97 -11.30
C GLY A 454 12.70 42.65 -11.67
N LYS A 455 12.46 41.56 -12.43
CA LYS A 455 11.13 41.26 -13.00
C LYS A 455 10.85 39.76 -13.15
N ILE A 456 9.57 39.44 -13.30
CA ILE A 456 9.10 38.10 -13.66
C ILE A 456 9.51 37.76 -15.10
N VAL A 457 10.02 36.55 -15.31
CA VAL A 457 10.44 36.02 -16.62
C VAL A 457 9.69 34.74 -16.96
N LYS A 458 9.50 34.47 -18.26
CA LYS A 458 8.78 33.27 -18.74
C LYS A 458 9.62 32.00 -18.74
N SER A 459 10.95 32.15 -18.72
CA SER A 459 11.91 31.06 -18.82
C SER A 459 13.23 31.45 -18.15
N ILE A 460 14.01 30.45 -17.75
CA ILE A 460 15.36 30.65 -17.22
C ILE A 460 16.22 31.41 -18.25
N PRO A 461 16.89 32.52 -17.88
CA PRO A 461 17.66 33.34 -18.80
C PRO A 461 18.95 32.62 -19.22
N LYS A 462 19.13 32.43 -20.54
CA LYS A 462 20.35 31.82 -21.11
C LYS A 462 21.53 32.80 -21.23
N LYS A 463 21.24 34.10 -21.36
CA LYS A 463 22.26 35.12 -21.62
C LYS A 463 23.10 35.34 -20.36
N GLY A 464 24.41 35.09 -20.45
CA GLY A 464 25.34 35.26 -19.33
C GLY A 464 25.33 34.12 -18.30
N ALA A 465 24.58 33.04 -18.57
CA ALA A 465 24.57 31.84 -17.76
C ALA A 465 25.69 30.87 -18.20
N ASP A 466 26.29 30.19 -17.23
CA ASP A 466 27.12 29.02 -17.45
C ASP A 466 26.30 27.91 -18.14
N PRO A 467 26.81 27.29 -19.23
CA PRO A 467 26.04 26.32 -20.01
C PRO A 467 25.58 25.07 -19.22
N GLU A 468 26.42 24.55 -18.32
CA GLU A 468 26.11 23.34 -17.55
C GLU A 468 25.08 23.65 -16.47
N LYS A 469 25.28 24.74 -15.72
CA LYS A 469 24.31 25.22 -14.71
C LYS A 469 22.97 25.58 -15.34
N TYR A 470 22.97 26.18 -16.54
CA TYR A 470 21.75 26.51 -17.27
C TYR A 470 20.92 25.28 -17.63
N GLU A 471 21.52 24.25 -18.24
CA GLU A 471 20.77 23.06 -18.63
C GLU A 471 20.30 22.27 -17.39
N ALA A 472 21.10 22.22 -16.32
CA ALA A 472 20.68 21.63 -15.04
C ALA A 472 19.48 22.37 -14.43
N ALA A 473 19.54 23.70 -14.31
CA ALA A 473 18.45 24.51 -13.77
C ALA A 473 17.18 24.39 -14.61
N LYS A 474 17.31 24.36 -15.93
CA LYS A 474 16.19 24.21 -16.87
C LYS A 474 15.52 22.84 -16.75
N ALA A 475 16.30 21.76 -16.62
CA ALA A 475 15.77 20.42 -16.42
C ALA A 475 15.02 20.32 -15.08
N ASP A 476 15.63 20.78 -14.00
CA ASP A 476 15.04 20.79 -12.65
C ASP A 476 13.75 21.62 -12.59
N PHE A 477 13.76 22.85 -13.11
CA PHE A 477 12.57 23.70 -13.12
C PHE A 477 11.43 23.12 -13.97
N ALA A 478 11.74 22.52 -15.12
CA ALA A 478 10.73 21.88 -15.96
C ALA A 478 10.09 20.66 -15.26
N GLU A 479 10.90 19.86 -14.57
CA GLU A 479 10.40 18.75 -13.75
C GLU A 479 9.54 19.25 -12.59
N MET A 480 10.04 20.23 -11.85
CA MET A 480 9.34 20.83 -10.71
C MET A 480 7.99 21.40 -11.14
N LYS A 481 7.95 22.24 -12.19
CA LYS A 481 6.70 22.84 -12.69
C LYS A 481 5.67 21.79 -13.09
N LYS A 482 6.12 20.71 -13.74
CA LYS A 482 5.25 19.60 -14.16
C LYS A 482 4.70 18.81 -12.97
N ASN A 483 5.51 18.58 -11.95
CA ASN A 483 5.18 17.70 -10.84
C ASN A 483 4.48 18.44 -9.68
N LEU A 484 4.91 19.65 -9.33
CA LEU A 484 4.33 20.46 -8.26
C LEU A 484 2.85 20.73 -8.53
N THR A 485 2.50 21.19 -9.73
CA THR A 485 1.10 21.45 -10.11
C THR A 485 0.23 20.20 -9.96
N LYS A 486 0.78 19.01 -10.29
CA LYS A 486 0.05 17.74 -10.15
C LYS A 486 -0.13 17.34 -8.71
N VAL A 487 0.91 17.47 -7.89
CA VAL A 487 0.87 17.16 -6.45
C VAL A 487 -0.09 18.12 -5.74
N ALA A 488 -0.02 19.41 -6.04
CA ALA A 488 -0.93 20.43 -5.53
C ALA A 488 -2.39 20.06 -5.87
N LYS A 489 -2.68 19.75 -7.13
CA LYS A 489 -4.01 19.33 -7.57
C LYS A 489 -4.48 18.06 -6.86
N ALA A 490 -3.66 17.02 -6.80
CA ALA A 490 -4.00 15.76 -6.15
C ALA A 490 -4.29 15.97 -4.65
N ARG A 491 -3.51 16.81 -3.97
CA ARG A 491 -3.75 17.17 -2.57
C ARG A 491 -5.06 17.93 -2.40
N CYS A 492 -5.35 18.90 -3.25
CA CYS A 492 -6.61 19.63 -3.23
C CYS A 492 -7.81 18.71 -3.52
N ASP A 493 -7.68 17.74 -4.42
CA ASP A 493 -8.72 16.75 -4.71
C ASP A 493 -8.99 15.86 -3.48
N VAL A 494 -7.95 15.45 -2.75
CA VAL A 494 -8.10 14.72 -1.47
C VAL A 494 -8.77 15.59 -0.41
N LEU A 495 -8.33 16.85 -0.24
CA LEU A 495 -8.93 17.77 0.71
C LEU A 495 -10.38 18.12 0.37
N PHE A 496 -10.74 18.10 -0.91
CA PHE A 496 -12.13 18.20 -1.34
C PHE A 496 -12.94 16.97 -0.92
N GLN A 497 -12.38 15.75 -1.00
CA GLN A 497 -13.05 14.56 -0.44
C GLN A 497 -13.17 14.63 1.08
N ASP A 498 -12.15 15.12 1.79
CA ASP A 498 -12.19 15.30 3.24
C ASP A 498 -13.23 16.37 3.63
N PHE A 499 -13.33 17.45 2.85
CA PHE A 499 -14.38 18.46 2.97
C PHE A 499 -15.78 17.84 2.89
N LEU A 500 -16.03 17.02 1.86
CA LEU A 500 -17.32 16.36 1.66
C LEU A 500 -17.63 15.26 2.67
N SER A 501 -16.63 14.49 3.10
CA SER A 501 -16.83 13.36 4.03
C SER A 501 -16.77 13.73 5.51
N GLY A 502 -16.22 14.90 5.84
CA GLY A 502 -15.93 15.29 7.22
C GLY A 502 -14.74 14.55 7.83
N ARG A 503 -13.90 13.89 7.01
CA ARG A 503 -12.72 13.17 7.51
C ARG A 503 -11.78 14.13 8.23
N SER A 504 -11.37 13.73 9.43
CA SER A 504 -10.42 14.47 10.27
C SER A 504 -9.00 13.89 10.19
N ARG A 505 -8.01 14.71 10.51
CA ARG A 505 -6.62 14.33 10.72
C ARG A 505 -6.20 14.65 12.15
N ALA A 506 -5.32 13.86 12.76
CA ALA A 506 -4.76 14.20 14.07
C ALA A 506 -4.05 15.58 14.04
N GLY A 507 -4.22 16.38 15.10
CA GLY A 507 -3.63 17.71 15.17
C GLY A 507 -2.10 17.70 15.11
N GLU A 508 -1.46 16.68 15.69
CA GLU A 508 -0.02 16.44 15.60
C GLU A 508 0.45 16.27 14.15
N ASP A 509 -0.19 15.38 13.39
CA ASP A 509 0.14 15.11 11.98
C ASP A 509 -0.04 16.36 11.11
N TRP A 510 -1.08 17.15 11.38
CA TRP A 510 -1.33 18.40 10.67
C TRP A 510 -0.20 19.41 10.91
N ARG A 511 0.20 19.61 12.17
CA ARG A 511 1.30 20.53 12.55
C ARG A 511 2.66 20.05 12.05
N ALA A 512 2.87 18.74 11.94
CA ALA A 512 4.10 18.19 11.38
C ALA A 512 4.19 18.38 9.85
N SER A 513 3.05 18.40 9.15
CA SER A 513 3.00 18.39 7.69
C SER A 513 2.85 19.78 7.07
N TYR A 514 1.84 20.56 7.47
CA TYR A 514 1.43 21.78 6.76
C TYR A 514 2.38 22.97 6.98
N PRO A 515 2.77 23.33 8.21
CA PRO A 515 3.68 24.44 8.43
C PRO A 515 5.07 24.20 7.84
N GLY A 516 5.61 22.98 7.88
CA GLY A 516 6.97 22.68 7.44
C GLY A 516 7.17 22.62 5.92
N ASN A 517 6.12 22.29 5.17
CA ASN A 517 6.19 22.09 3.73
C ASN A 517 5.63 23.32 2.97
N PRO A 518 6.42 24.03 2.14
CA PRO A 518 5.98 25.27 1.48
C PRO A 518 4.74 25.09 0.59
N LEU A 519 4.63 23.96 -0.11
CA LEU A 519 3.46 23.66 -0.94
C LEU A 519 2.21 23.45 -0.08
N LEU A 520 2.31 22.61 0.95
CA LEU A 520 1.17 22.34 1.83
C LEU A 520 0.78 23.58 2.63
N ARG A 521 1.75 24.36 3.11
CA ARG A 521 1.51 25.63 3.78
C ARG A 521 0.69 26.57 2.88
N GLN A 522 1.06 26.68 1.60
CA GLN A 522 0.31 27.47 0.65
C GLN A 522 -1.10 26.90 0.45
N VAL A 523 -1.27 25.58 0.29
CA VAL A 523 -2.59 24.94 0.21
C VAL A 523 -3.44 25.24 1.45
N ALA A 524 -2.86 25.16 2.64
CA ALA A 524 -3.57 25.46 3.90
C ALA A 524 -3.97 26.93 4.04
N SER A 525 -3.18 27.87 3.49
CA SER A 525 -3.55 29.30 3.47
C SER A 525 -4.73 29.61 2.53
N LEU A 526 -5.05 28.70 1.60
CA LEU A 526 -6.17 28.82 0.68
C LEU A 526 -7.45 28.13 1.19
N LEU A 527 -7.43 27.58 2.40
CA LEU A 527 -8.55 26.83 2.98
C LEU A 527 -8.83 27.31 4.39
N VAL A 528 -10.07 27.08 4.84
CA VAL A 528 -10.47 27.24 6.23
C VAL A 528 -10.46 25.86 6.90
N TRP A 529 -9.89 25.79 8.08
CA TRP A 529 -9.79 24.58 8.89
C TRP A 529 -10.68 24.73 10.12
N SER A 530 -11.12 23.61 10.68
CA SER A 530 -11.92 23.57 11.90
C SER A 530 -11.33 22.60 12.91
N GLN A 531 -11.26 23.03 14.16
CA GLN A 531 -10.86 22.23 15.32
C GLN A 531 -11.66 22.71 16.53
N ASP A 532 -12.28 21.77 17.25
CA ASP A 532 -13.07 22.04 18.47
C ASP A 532 -14.15 23.13 18.30
N GLY A 533 -14.77 23.21 17.12
CA GLY A 533 -15.82 24.18 16.79
C GLY A 533 -15.31 25.60 16.49
N GLN A 534 -14.00 25.81 16.42
CA GLN A 534 -13.38 27.05 16.00
C GLN A 534 -12.74 26.92 14.63
N THR A 535 -12.71 28.00 13.86
CA THR A 535 -12.15 28.02 12.51
C THR A 535 -10.85 28.83 12.43
N PHE A 536 -9.95 28.41 11.55
CA PHE A 536 -8.68 29.09 11.32
C PHE A 536 -8.17 28.91 9.89
N THR A 537 -7.22 29.74 9.47
CA THR A 537 -6.41 29.56 8.25
C THR A 537 -4.95 29.85 8.54
N LEU A 538 -4.04 29.62 7.57
CA LEU A 538 -2.66 30.07 7.68
C LEU A 538 -2.47 31.43 7.02
N ARG A 539 -1.91 32.38 7.76
CA ARG A 539 -1.47 33.68 7.28
C ARG A 539 0.00 33.88 7.63
N ASP A 540 0.83 34.15 6.63
CA ASP A 540 2.29 34.26 6.79
C ASP A 540 2.90 33.03 7.49
N GLY A 541 2.32 31.85 7.22
CA GLY A 541 2.69 30.57 7.82
C GLY A 541 2.23 30.36 9.26
N GLN A 542 1.46 31.28 9.85
CA GLN A 542 0.94 31.18 11.21
C GLN A 542 -0.57 30.96 11.23
N PRO A 543 -1.11 30.13 12.15
CA PRO A 543 -2.56 29.95 12.26
C PRO A 543 -3.24 31.19 12.83
N VAL A 544 -4.30 31.64 12.17
CA VAL A 544 -5.13 32.79 12.58
C VAL A 544 -6.61 32.47 12.48
N ASP A 545 -7.41 32.98 13.40
CA ASP A 545 -8.88 32.84 13.39
C ASP A 545 -9.55 33.83 12.42
N SER A 546 -10.88 33.77 12.31
CA SER A 546 -11.67 34.64 11.41
C SER A 546 -11.65 36.14 11.78
N LYS A 547 -11.16 36.47 12.98
CA LYS A 547 -10.98 37.85 13.47
C LYS A 547 -9.53 38.31 13.28
N GLY A 548 -8.64 37.44 12.78
CA GLY A 548 -7.22 37.69 12.61
C GLY A 548 -6.40 37.56 13.88
N ALA A 549 -6.95 36.99 14.96
CA ALA A 549 -6.19 36.68 16.16
C ALA A 549 -5.39 35.38 15.98
N ALA A 550 -4.25 35.27 16.67
CA ALA A 550 -3.43 34.06 16.63
C ALA A 550 -4.21 32.85 17.16
N TYR A 551 -4.12 31.73 16.46
CA TYR A 551 -4.79 30.48 16.81
C TYR A 551 -3.78 29.40 17.20
N THR A 552 -4.06 28.65 18.27
CA THR A 552 -3.19 27.56 18.73
C THR A 552 -3.81 26.22 18.36
N ILE A 553 -3.16 25.49 17.45
CA ILE A 553 -3.59 24.16 17.05
C ILE A 553 -3.25 23.16 18.17
N THR A 554 -4.24 22.44 18.67
CA THR A 554 -4.10 21.40 19.71
C THR A 554 -3.91 20.01 19.08
N ASP A 555 -3.83 18.97 19.91
CA ASP A 555 -3.74 17.56 19.45
C ASP A 555 -5.10 17.03 18.97
N SER A 556 -6.19 17.75 19.24
CA SER A 556 -7.54 17.43 18.77
C SER A 556 -7.55 17.30 17.24
N PRO A 557 -8.45 16.46 16.67
CA PRO A 557 -8.52 16.31 15.23
C PRO A 557 -8.85 17.63 14.51
N VAL A 558 -8.15 17.88 13.41
CA VAL A 558 -8.36 19.01 12.50
C VAL A 558 -9.14 18.51 11.28
N THR A 559 -10.14 19.27 10.86
CA THR A 559 -10.94 19.00 9.65
C THR A 559 -10.87 20.17 8.69
N VAL A 560 -11.16 19.93 7.41
CA VAL A 560 -11.50 21.03 6.49
C VAL A 560 -12.88 21.55 6.91
N ALA A 561 -12.98 22.85 7.20
CA ALA A 561 -14.22 23.46 7.70
C ALA A 561 -15.34 23.39 6.64
N HIS A 562 -16.58 23.26 7.09
CA HIS A 562 -17.75 23.22 6.22
C HIS A 562 -18.78 24.27 6.66
N PRO A 563 -19.33 25.11 5.76
CA PRO A 563 -20.24 26.20 6.15
C PRO A 563 -21.48 25.76 6.94
N MET A 564 -21.99 24.54 6.71
CA MET A 564 -23.08 23.96 7.52
C MET A 564 -22.78 23.88 9.03
N GLU A 565 -21.50 23.84 9.40
CA GLU A 565 -21.03 23.64 10.77
C GLU A 565 -20.39 24.91 11.34
N MET A 566 -20.52 26.03 10.62
CA MET A 566 -19.95 27.32 10.98
C MET A 566 -21.08 28.30 11.35
N GLU A 567 -20.78 29.21 12.26
CA GLU A 567 -21.65 30.35 12.50
C GLU A 567 -21.70 31.25 11.26
N ARG A 568 -22.88 31.79 10.95
CA ARG A 568 -23.09 32.59 9.73
C ARG A 568 -22.12 33.78 9.62
N ASP A 569 -21.96 34.53 10.71
CA ASP A 569 -21.02 35.65 10.79
C ASP A 569 -19.57 35.23 10.54
N ASP A 570 -19.23 33.98 10.88
CA ASP A 570 -17.89 33.42 10.70
C ASP A 570 -17.63 33.14 9.21
N VAL A 571 -18.60 32.54 8.51
CA VAL A 571 -18.56 32.33 7.06
C VAL A 571 -18.40 33.67 6.32
N GLU A 572 -19.19 34.68 6.69
CA GLU A 572 -19.14 36.02 6.07
C GLU A 572 -17.78 36.70 6.25
N ARG A 573 -17.14 36.57 7.43
CA ARG A 573 -15.77 37.06 7.67
C ARG A 573 -14.75 36.37 6.77
N TRP A 574 -14.83 35.05 6.62
CA TRP A 574 -13.92 34.32 5.74
C TRP A 574 -14.11 34.68 4.27
N GLN A 575 -15.36 34.77 3.80
CA GLN A 575 -15.65 35.23 2.44
C GLN A 575 -15.05 36.61 2.17
N LYS A 576 -15.22 37.57 3.10
CA LYS A 576 -14.62 38.90 3.02
C LYS A 576 -13.10 38.83 3.02
N TYR A 577 -12.49 37.99 3.86
CA TYR A 577 -11.05 37.79 3.90
C TYR A 577 -10.50 37.32 2.56
N PHE A 578 -11.00 36.21 2.00
CA PHE A 578 -10.52 35.66 0.73
C PHE A 578 -10.71 36.65 -0.42
N ALA A 579 -11.85 37.35 -0.48
CA ALA A 579 -12.11 38.37 -1.48
C ALA A 579 -11.13 39.56 -1.37
N THR A 580 -10.92 40.09 -0.16
CA THR A 580 -10.02 41.24 0.08
C THR A 580 -8.57 40.90 -0.22
N GLN A 581 -8.15 39.67 0.03
CA GLN A 581 -6.78 39.21 -0.26
C GLN A 581 -6.59 38.76 -1.72
N GLY A 582 -7.65 38.73 -2.55
CA GLY A 582 -7.59 38.20 -3.91
C GLY A 582 -7.24 36.71 -3.98
N LEU A 583 -7.50 35.97 -2.89
CA LEU A 583 -7.15 34.56 -2.77
C LEU A 583 -8.30 33.69 -3.30
N ARG A 584 -7.98 32.76 -4.20
CA ARG A 584 -8.94 31.79 -4.74
C ARG A 584 -8.80 30.45 -4.05
N GLN A 585 -9.88 29.96 -3.44
CA GLN A 585 -9.88 28.64 -2.84
C GLN A 585 -9.81 27.54 -3.92
N PRO A 586 -9.19 26.38 -3.64
CA PRO A 586 -9.07 25.29 -4.61
C PRO A 586 -10.41 24.67 -5.03
N PHE A 587 -11.42 24.81 -4.17
CA PHE A 587 -12.82 24.47 -4.38
C PHE A 587 -13.69 25.48 -3.61
N ALA A 588 -14.98 25.57 -3.92
CA ALA A 588 -15.90 26.57 -3.39
C ALA A 588 -16.26 26.33 -1.92
N GLN A 589 -15.28 26.31 -1.01
CA GLN A 589 -15.46 25.91 0.38
C GLN A 589 -16.36 26.89 1.15
N VAL A 590 -15.92 28.15 1.35
CA VAL A 590 -16.72 29.13 2.12
C VAL A 590 -17.88 29.70 1.30
N TRP A 591 -17.94 29.38 0.01
CA TRP A 591 -19.03 29.72 -0.91
C TRP A 591 -19.95 28.52 -1.20
N GLU A 592 -19.74 27.39 -0.53
CA GLU A 592 -20.62 26.23 -0.63
C GLU A 592 -22.00 26.65 -0.10
N PRO A 593 -23.10 26.38 -0.83
CA PRO A 593 -24.43 26.69 -0.36
C PRO A 593 -24.75 25.89 0.90
N VAL A 594 -25.50 26.49 1.84
CA VAL A 594 -25.98 25.80 3.04
C VAL A 594 -27.45 25.48 2.85
N ILE A 595 -27.76 24.18 2.72
CA ILE A 595 -29.11 23.69 2.45
C ILE A 595 -29.92 23.63 3.75
N ASP A 596 -31.09 24.27 3.74
CA ASP A 596 -32.12 24.05 4.76
C ASP A 596 -32.87 22.74 4.44
N PHE A 597 -32.38 21.62 4.97
CA PHE A 597 -32.95 20.29 4.74
C PHE A 597 -34.44 20.18 5.14
N SER A 598 -34.94 21.03 6.05
CA SER A 598 -36.35 21.03 6.44
C SER A 598 -37.30 21.50 5.32
N ARG A 599 -36.76 22.20 4.32
CA ARG A 599 -37.50 22.71 3.16
C ARG A 599 -37.34 21.86 1.91
N VAL A 600 -36.50 20.83 1.96
CA VAL A 600 -36.28 19.92 0.82
C VAL A 600 -37.46 18.96 0.73
N LYS A 601 -38.25 19.08 -0.34
CA LYS A 601 -39.41 18.23 -0.61
C LYS A 601 -39.02 17.02 -1.47
N GLU A 602 -39.78 15.94 -1.34
CA GLU A 602 -39.56 14.70 -2.11
C GLU A 602 -39.73 14.92 -3.62
N ASP A 603 -40.63 15.82 -4.03
CA ASP A 603 -40.92 16.14 -5.43
C ASP A 603 -40.06 17.26 -6.01
N ARG A 604 -39.07 17.79 -5.26
CA ARG A 604 -38.29 18.99 -5.63
C ARG A 604 -37.70 18.96 -7.04
N TYR A 605 -37.23 17.79 -7.47
CA TYR A 605 -36.62 17.59 -8.78
C TYR A 605 -37.45 16.71 -9.73
N SER A 606 -38.63 16.26 -9.32
CA SER A 606 -39.43 15.32 -10.09
C SER A 606 -39.80 15.89 -11.47
N GLY A 607 -39.49 15.11 -12.52
CA GLY A 607 -39.73 15.47 -13.92
C GLY A 607 -38.67 16.39 -14.53
N ILE A 608 -37.63 16.77 -13.80
CA ILE A 608 -36.50 17.52 -14.36
C ILE A 608 -35.65 16.60 -15.21
N GLU A 609 -35.30 17.07 -16.41
CA GLU A 609 -34.40 16.38 -17.34
C GLU A 609 -33.06 17.09 -17.42
N LEU A 610 -31.96 16.36 -17.17
CA LEU A 610 -30.60 16.85 -17.41
C LEU A 610 -29.86 15.97 -18.42
N PRO A 611 -29.03 16.54 -19.32
CA PRO A 611 -28.15 15.74 -20.17
C PRO A 611 -27.21 14.85 -19.34
N ALA A 612 -27.16 13.55 -19.62
CA ALA A 612 -26.34 12.60 -18.86
C ALA A 612 -24.84 12.95 -18.87
N ASN A 613 -24.37 13.59 -19.95
CA ASN A 613 -23.00 14.08 -20.06
C ASN A 613 -22.64 15.17 -19.03
N GLN A 614 -23.61 15.89 -18.45
CA GLN A 614 -23.34 16.86 -17.37
C GLN A 614 -22.96 16.17 -16.06
N LEU A 615 -23.49 14.97 -15.82
CA LEU A 615 -23.21 14.15 -14.64
C LEU A 615 -21.97 13.27 -14.82
N ARG A 616 -21.57 12.98 -16.06
CA ARG A 616 -20.41 12.14 -16.36
C ARG A 616 -19.10 12.80 -15.90
N GLY A 617 -18.19 12.02 -15.31
CA GLY A 617 -16.90 12.54 -14.83
C GLY A 617 -17.00 13.34 -13.53
N ARG A 618 -18.11 13.21 -12.79
CA ARG A 618 -18.39 13.89 -11.52
C ARG A 618 -18.22 12.96 -10.32
N GLU A 619 -17.43 11.89 -10.44
CA GLU A 619 -17.18 10.92 -9.38
C GLU A 619 -16.60 11.59 -8.13
N LYS A 620 -15.76 12.62 -8.32
CA LYS A 620 -15.21 13.43 -7.22
C LYS A 620 -16.25 14.24 -6.44
N HIS A 621 -17.44 14.46 -7.00
CA HIS A 621 -18.55 15.13 -6.32
C HIS A 621 -19.49 14.12 -5.63
N GLY A 622 -19.20 12.81 -5.73
CA GLY A 622 -20.06 11.75 -5.20
C GLY A 622 -21.15 11.29 -6.17
N ILE A 623 -21.02 11.56 -7.47
CA ILE A 623 -21.98 11.12 -8.50
C ILE A 623 -21.36 9.98 -9.30
N GLN A 624 -22.01 8.82 -9.33
CA GLN A 624 -21.47 7.62 -9.98
C GLN A 624 -22.48 6.99 -10.94
N PHE A 625 -21.96 6.48 -12.06
CA PHE A 625 -22.73 5.62 -12.96
C PHE A 625 -22.40 4.16 -12.65
N GLY A 626 -23.42 3.39 -12.29
CA GLY A 626 -23.33 1.96 -12.02
C GLY A 626 -23.90 1.15 -13.18
N PHE A 627 -23.31 -0.01 -13.47
CA PHE A 627 -23.88 -0.97 -14.41
C PHE A 627 -24.06 -2.32 -13.71
N ASP A 628 -25.32 -2.77 -13.67
CA ASP A 628 -25.65 -4.10 -13.17
C ASP A 628 -25.60 -5.11 -14.33
N TYR A 629 -24.57 -5.95 -14.31
CA TYR A 629 -24.36 -7.00 -15.32
C TYR A 629 -25.44 -8.08 -15.32
N SER A 630 -26.21 -8.23 -14.23
CA SER A 630 -27.28 -9.23 -14.12
C SER A 630 -28.59 -8.76 -14.76
N THR A 631 -28.88 -7.45 -14.65
CA THR A 631 -30.11 -6.84 -15.18
C THR A 631 -29.88 -6.03 -16.45
N VAL A 632 -28.62 -5.80 -16.85
CA VAL A 632 -28.21 -4.94 -17.97
C VAL A 632 -28.72 -3.49 -17.77
N ALA A 633 -28.93 -3.09 -16.52
CA ALA A 633 -29.42 -1.77 -16.16
C ALA A 633 -28.24 -0.81 -15.89
N LEU A 634 -28.31 0.38 -16.47
CA LEU A 634 -27.47 1.50 -16.09
C LEU A 634 -28.21 2.28 -14.99
N SER A 635 -27.50 2.68 -13.94
CA SER A 635 -28.03 3.49 -12.85
C SER A 635 -27.12 4.67 -12.55
N VAL A 636 -27.66 5.70 -11.91
CA VAL A 636 -26.92 6.84 -11.38
C VAL A 636 -27.15 6.88 -9.88
N SER A 637 -26.09 7.09 -9.12
CA SER A 637 -26.18 7.27 -7.66
C SER A 637 -25.55 8.59 -7.24
N PHE A 638 -26.05 9.14 -6.13
CA PHE A 638 -25.65 10.41 -5.57
C PHE A 638 -25.27 10.21 -4.09
N ALA A 639 -24.07 10.60 -3.70
CA ALA A 639 -23.61 10.41 -2.32
C ALA A 639 -24.46 11.22 -1.33
N GLY A 640 -25.01 10.55 -0.32
CA GLY A 640 -25.84 11.17 0.72
C GLY A 640 -27.29 11.46 0.31
N CYS A 641 -27.71 11.11 -0.91
CA CYS A 641 -29.08 11.27 -1.39
C CYS A 641 -29.58 10.02 -2.12
N ASP A 642 -30.81 9.61 -1.84
CA ASP A 642 -31.53 8.63 -2.65
C ASP A 642 -32.43 9.39 -3.63
N LEU A 643 -31.94 9.57 -4.86
CA LEU A 643 -32.65 10.25 -5.93
C LEU A 643 -33.04 9.24 -7.00
N ASP A 644 -34.34 9.02 -7.18
CA ASP A 644 -34.85 8.20 -8.27
C ASP A 644 -34.45 8.80 -9.62
N CYS A 645 -33.89 7.97 -10.49
CA CYS A 645 -33.32 8.40 -11.77
C CYS A 645 -33.74 7.44 -12.89
N GLY A 646 -34.51 7.96 -13.84
CA GLY A 646 -34.73 7.34 -15.14
C GLY A 646 -33.68 7.76 -16.14
N LEU A 647 -33.26 6.86 -17.03
CA LEU A 647 -32.36 7.18 -18.15
C LEU A 647 -33.08 7.03 -19.48
N THR A 648 -32.99 8.04 -20.33
CA THR A 648 -33.50 7.97 -21.71
C THR A 648 -32.40 7.54 -22.67
N ASP A 649 -32.80 6.87 -23.76
CA ASP A 649 -31.94 6.58 -24.92
C ASP A 649 -30.62 5.86 -24.57
N CYS A 650 -30.68 4.86 -23.68
CA CYS A 650 -29.55 3.98 -23.36
C CYS A 650 -29.62 2.69 -24.18
N ARG A 651 -28.53 2.34 -24.88
CA ARG A 651 -28.38 1.02 -25.54
C ARG A 651 -27.24 0.26 -24.91
N HIS A 652 -27.49 -1.01 -24.57
CA HIS A 652 -26.48 -2.03 -24.23
C HIS A 652 -25.21 -1.41 -23.62
N HIS A 653 -25.21 -1.06 -22.33
CA HIS A 653 -24.04 -0.56 -21.58
C HIS A 653 -23.39 0.79 -22.02
N SER A 654 -23.98 1.55 -22.94
CA SER A 654 -23.44 2.86 -23.36
C SER A 654 -24.47 3.99 -23.28
N LEU A 655 -24.02 5.15 -22.78
CA LEU A 655 -24.73 6.42 -22.86
C LEU A 655 -24.51 7.02 -24.25
N GLU A 656 -25.59 7.28 -24.98
CA GLU A 656 -25.55 8.03 -26.23
C GLU A 656 -25.30 9.53 -25.92
N PRO A 657 -24.78 10.32 -26.88
CA PRO A 657 -24.50 11.74 -26.67
C PRO A 657 -25.70 12.57 -26.17
N ASP A 658 -26.91 12.17 -26.58
CA ASP A 658 -28.17 12.86 -26.27
C ASP A 658 -28.94 12.22 -25.11
N SER A 659 -28.39 11.17 -24.46
CA SER A 659 -29.02 10.55 -23.30
C SER A 659 -29.29 11.56 -22.19
N LYS A 660 -30.46 11.47 -21.56
CA LYS A 660 -30.85 12.32 -20.44
C LYS A 660 -31.09 11.49 -19.19
N VAL A 661 -30.90 12.14 -18.04
CA VAL A 661 -31.37 11.64 -16.75
C VAL A 661 -32.64 12.40 -16.39
N VAL A 662 -33.70 11.65 -16.13
CA VAL A 662 -35.00 12.14 -15.64
C VAL A 662 -35.02 11.91 -14.15
N PHE A 663 -35.13 12.98 -13.38
CA PHE A 663 -35.19 12.90 -11.93
C PHE A 663 -36.61 12.60 -11.44
N GLY A 664 -36.70 11.72 -10.46
CA GLY A 664 -37.93 11.31 -9.78
C GLY A 664 -37.98 11.86 -8.36
N ALA A 665 -38.37 11.02 -7.41
CA ALA A 665 -38.45 11.35 -5.99
C ALA A 665 -37.05 11.46 -5.36
N LEU A 666 -36.85 12.48 -4.52
CA LEU A 666 -35.65 12.68 -3.72
C LEU A 666 -35.93 12.31 -2.26
N LYS A 667 -35.07 11.46 -1.69
CA LYS A 667 -35.02 11.18 -0.26
C LYS A 667 -33.63 11.48 0.28
N VAL A 668 -33.60 12.15 1.42
CA VAL A 668 -32.36 12.42 2.16
C VAL A 668 -32.44 11.65 3.46
N GLU A 669 -31.73 10.53 3.55
CA GLU A 669 -31.78 9.69 4.74
C GLU A 669 -31.22 10.41 5.98
N ASN A 670 -30.12 11.16 5.82
CA ASN A 670 -29.49 11.95 6.87
C ASN A 670 -28.89 13.25 6.30
N PRO A 671 -29.16 14.42 6.91
CA PRO A 671 -28.45 15.66 6.59
C PRO A 671 -26.94 15.48 6.77
N SER A 672 -26.19 15.56 5.67
CA SER A 672 -24.73 15.38 5.65
C SER A 672 -24.08 16.40 4.72
N ARG A 673 -22.76 16.61 4.88
CA ARG A 673 -21.96 17.46 3.98
C ARG A 673 -22.07 17.00 2.51
N GLN A 674 -22.08 15.69 2.26
CA GLN A 674 -22.28 15.13 0.92
C GLN A 674 -23.67 15.45 0.37
N ALA A 675 -24.72 15.23 1.16
CA ALA A 675 -26.09 15.54 0.74
C ALA A 675 -26.27 17.03 0.45
N ASN A 676 -25.68 17.91 1.27
CA ASN A 676 -25.67 19.36 1.06
C ASN A 676 -25.03 19.71 -0.29
N HIS A 677 -23.86 19.14 -0.56
CA HIS A 677 -23.14 19.37 -1.80
C HIS A 677 -23.90 18.90 -3.04
N ILE A 678 -24.45 17.68 -3.00
CA ILE A 678 -25.26 17.12 -4.08
C ILE A 678 -26.49 18.00 -4.34
N ILE A 679 -27.24 18.37 -3.30
CA ILE A 679 -28.43 19.19 -3.45
C ILE A 679 -28.05 20.58 -4.00
N GLY A 680 -26.96 21.18 -3.53
CA GLY A 680 -26.45 22.44 -4.08
C GLY A 680 -26.11 22.37 -5.57
N LEU A 681 -25.52 21.26 -6.03
CA LEU A 681 -25.26 21.02 -7.46
C LEU A 681 -26.56 20.84 -8.26
N LEU A 682 -27.50 20.05 -7.73
CA LEU A 682 -28.79 19.80 -8.38
C LEU A 682 -29.63 21.08 -8.48
N ASP A 683 -29.68 21.89 -7.44
CA ASP A 683 -30.31 23.21 -7.45
C ASP A 683 -29.64 24.09 -8.52
N LYS A 684 -28.29 24.16 -8.54
CA LYS A 684 -27.56 24.95 -9.54
C LYS A 684 -27.91 24.55 -10.97
N TRP A 685 -27.84 23.26 -11.31
CA TRP A 685 -28.15 22.79 -12.65
C TRP A 685 -29.63 22.98 -13.01
N THR A 686 -30.53 22.81 -12.05
CA THR A 686 -31.96 23.09 -12.23
C THR A 686 -32.19 24.55 -12.58
N VAL A 687 -31.56 25.47 -11.84
CA VAL A 687 -31.67 26.90 -12.05
C VAL A 687 -31.05 27.32 -13.38
N GLU A 688 -29.83 26.88 -13.69
CA GLU A 688 -29.18 27.14 -14.98
C GLU A 688 -30.04 26.64 -16.15
N GLY A 689 -30.59 25.43 -16.05
CA GLY A 689 -31.47 24.86 -17.06
C GLY A 689 -32.78 25.63 -17.26
N ARG A 690 -33.37 26.17 -16.18
CA ARG A 690 -34.54 27.06 -16.24
C ARG A 690 -34.19 28.43 -16.84
N ILE A 691 -33.06 29.01 -16.47
CA ILE A 691 -32.56 30.28 -17.02
C ILE A 691 -32.38 30.18 -18.53
N LEU A 692 -31.73 29.13 -19.02
CA LEU A 692 -31.50 28.92 -20.46
C LEU A 692 -32.79 28.71 -21.26
N LYS A 693 -33.91 28.41 -20.59
CA LYS A 693 -35.27 28.34 -21.16
C LYS A 693 -36.07 29.63 -20.94
N ASP A 694 -35.46 30.66 -20.35
CA ASP A 694 -36.09 31.90 -19.88
C ASP A 694 -37.30 31.66 -18.94
N ASP A 695 -37.25 30.57 -18.16
CA ASP A 695 -38.27 30.18 -17.20
C ASP A 695 -38.02 30.83 -15.84
N VAL A 696 -38.86 31.80 -15.48
CA VAL A 696 -38.76 32.60 -14.25
C VAL A 696 -38.89 31.79 -12.97
N SER A 697 -39.41 30.56 -13.02
CA SER A 697 -39.41 29.64 -11.88
C SER A 697 -37.99 29.28 -11.42
N ALA A 698 -36.94 29.65 -12.16
CA ALA A 698 -35.55 29.59 -11.73
C ALA A 698 -35.31 30.18 -10.33
N VAL A 699 -36.06 31.23 -9.93
CA VAL A 699 -35.88 31.86 -8.62
C VAL A 699 -36.37 31.03 -7.43
N GLU A 700 -37.18 29.99 -7.67
CA GLU A 700 -37.76 29.13 -6.62
C GLU A 700 -36.71 28.26 -5.88
N HIS A 701 -35.56 28.03 -6.51
CA HIS A 701 -34.49 27.17 -5.96
C HIS A 701 -33.29 27.97 -5.42
N LEU A 702 -33.42 29.29 -5.30
CA LEU A 702 -32.31 30.16 -4.89
C LEU A 702 -32.13 30.32 -3.37
N ASP A 703 -32.99 29.71 -2.55
CA ASP A 703 -33.03 29.91 -1.09
C ASP A 703 -31.67 29.71 -0.38
N SER A 704 -30.83 28.80 -0.89
CA SER A 704 -29.51 28.45 -0.36
C SER A 704 -28.34 29.19 -1.04
N PHE A 705 -28.62 30.02 -2.07
CA PHE A 705 -27.59 30.64 -2.89
C PHE A 705 -27.03 31.89 -2.22
N THR A 706 -25.72 32.05 -2.34
CA THR A 706 -25.02 33.28 -1.96
C THR A 706 -25.23 34.37 -3.00
N LEU A 707 -25.01 35.63 -2.61
CA LEU A 707 -25.07 36.77 -3.51
C LEU A 707 -24.13 36.61 -4.73
N ALA A 708 -22.94 36.05 -4.52
CA ALA A 708 -21.99 35.79 -5.59
C ALA A 708 -22.57 34.83 -6.64
N GLN A 709 -23.17 33.71 -6.20
CA GLN A 709 -23.79 32.74 -7.08
C GLN A 709 -25.02 33.31 -7.81
N VAL A 710 -25.87 34.09 -7.12
CA VAL A 710 -27.00 34.79 -7.78
C VAL A 710 -26.50 35.77 -8.84
N THR A 711 -25.36 36.43 -8.61
CA THR A 711 -24.76 37.34 -9.58
C THR A 711 -24.17 36.59 -10.78
N GLU A 712 -23.57 35.41 -10.59
CA GLU A 712 -23.14 34.54 -11.69
C GLU A 712 -24.33 34.11 -12.56
N LEU A 713 -25.45 33.70 -11.94
CA LEU A 713 -26.67 33.32 -12.66
C LEU A 713 -27.30 34.50 -13.41
N LEU A 714 -27.22 35.71 -12.83
CA LEU A 714 -27.65 36.92 -13.51
C LEU A 714 -26.80 37.20 -14.76
N ASN A 715 -25.47 37.06 -14.67
CA ASN A 715 -24.60 37.20 -15.83
C ASN A 715 -24.91 36.15 -16.90
N LEU A 716 -25.14 34.88 -16.51
CA LEU A 716 -25.58 33.83 -17.42
C LEU A 716 -26.87 34.21 -18.16
N ALA A 717 -27.88 34.73 -17.44
CA ALA A 717 -29.13 35.18 -18.03
C ALA A 717 -28.94 36.34 -19.02
N ILE A 718 -28.10 37.32 -18.67
CA ILE A 718 -27.77 38.48 -19.51
C ILE A 718 -27.03 38.03 -20.78
N GLU A 719 -25.99 37.22 -20.65
CA GLU A 719 -25.17 36.71 -21.76
C GLU A 719 -26.01 35.90 -22.77
N ASN A 720 -27.04 35.20 -22.30
CA ASN A 720 -27.95 34.41 -23.13
C ASN A 720 -29.24 35.13 -23.52
N GLN A 721 -29.38 36.43 -23.22
CA GLN A 721 -30.55 37.25 -23.56
C GLN A 721 -31.87 36.75 -22.94
N CYS A 722 -31.82 36.09 -21.78
CA CYS A 722 -32.96 35.60 -21.04
C CYS A 722 -33.59 36.73 -20.22
N THR A 723 -34.37 37.60 -20.89
CA THR A 723 -34.86 38.86 -20.31
C THR A 723 -35.81 38.69 -19.13
N ASN A 724 -36.67 37.66 -19.13
CA ASN A 724 -37.61 37.43 -18.04
C ASN A 724 -36.87 36.93 -16.79
N CYS A 725 -35.96 35.97 -16.96
CA CYS A 725 -35.08 35.50 -15.89
C CYS A 725 -34.18 36.61 -15.35
N THR A 726 -33.63 37.47 -16.20
CA THR A 726 -32.81 38.62 -15.78
C THR A 726 -33.59 39.54 -14.84
N ALA A 727 -34.83 39.89 -15.20
CA ALA A 727 -35.69 40.71 -14.36
C ALA A 727 -36.05 40.03 -13.03
N ALA A 728 -36.38 38.73 -13.07
CA ALA A 728 -36.71 37.95 -11.88
C ALA A 728 -35.52 37.80 -10.92
N LEU A 729 -34.32 37.53 -11.44
CA LEU A 729 -33.08 37.42 -10.66
C LEU A 729 -32.68 38.76 -10.04
N LEU A 730 -32.83 39.88 -10.76
CA LEU A 730 -32.61 41.21 -10.20
C LEU A 730 -33.59 41.53 -9.07
N ALA A 731 -34.88 41.22 -9.24
CA ALA A 731 -35.89 41.41 -8.20
C ALA A 731 -35.59 40.55 -6.96
N TYR A 732 -35.23 39.28 -7.17
CA TYR A 732 -34.81 38.37 -6.10
C TYR A 732 -33.59 38.94 -5.35
N LYS A 733 -32.54 39.32 -6.08
CA LYS A 733 -31.31 39.90 -5.53
C LYS A 733 -31.60 41.12 -4.66
N ASN A 734 -32.36 42.09 -5.21
CA ASN A 734 -32.68 43.34 -4.51
C ASN A 734 -33.54 43.11 -3.25
N THR A 735 -34.38 42.07 -3.25
CA THR A 735 -35.22 41.74 -2.10
C THR A 735 -34.44 41.00 -1.02
N ARG A 736 -33.64 40.01 -1.42
CA ARG A 736 -32.97 39.08 -0.51
C ARG A 736 -31.68 39.63 0.08
N PHE A 737 -30.99 40.49 -0.67
CA PHE A 737 -29.72 41.11 -0.32
C PHE A 737 -29.84 42.63 -0.27
N ALA A 738 -30.95 43.14 0.28
CA ALA A 738 -31.28 44.57 0.31
C ALA A 738 -30.25 45.44 1.05
N ASP A 739 -29.53 44.86 2.02
CA ASP A 739 -28.49 45.52 2.81
C ASP A 739 -27.13 45.57 2.09
N PHE A 740 -27.02 44.99 0.89
CA PHE A 740 -25.81 45.01 0.08
C PHE A 740 -25.81 46.25 -0.80
N ASP A 741 -24.93 47.21 -0.52
CA ASP A 741 -24.68 48.34 -1.42
C ASP A 741 -23.76 47.87 -2.56
N PRO A 742 -24.25 47.73 -3.82
CA PRO A 742 -23.41 47.36 -4.94
C PRO A 742 -22.29 48.37 -5.22
N MET A 743 -22.39 49.62 -4.74
CA MET A 743 -21.34 50.64 -4.91
C MET A 743 -20.16 50.47 -3.94
N ASP A 744 -20.30 49.74 -2.83
CA ASP A 744 -19.22 49.52 -1.86
C ASP A 744 -18.24 48.40 -2.26
N VAL A 745 -18.60 47.54 -3.23
CA VAL A 745 -17.80 46.37 -3.65
C VAL A 745 -17.47 46.36 -5.14
N PHE A 746 -18.23 47.07 -5.98
CA PHE A 746 -17.81 47.35 -7.36
C PHE A 746 -17.01 48.65 -7.42
N THR A 747 -15.75 48.62 -6.98
CA THR A 747 -14.77 49.49 -7.64
C THR A 747 -14.61 48.95 -9.05
N LEU A 748 -15.17 49.67 -10.02
CA LEU A 748 -14.89 49.48 -11.44
C LEU A 748 -13.37 49.48 -11.65
N GLU A 749 -12.79 48.29 -11.80
CA GLU A 749 -11.58 48.03 -12.58
C GLU A 749 -11.92 47.03 -13.69
#